data_AF-A0A1M6SZP4-F1
#
_entry.id   AF-A0A1M6SZP4-F1
#
_cell.length_a   1.000
_cell.length_b   1.000
_cell.length_c   1.000
_cell.angle_alpha   90.00
_cell.angle_beta   90.00
_cell.angle_gamma   90.00
#
_symmetry.space_group_name_H-M   'P 1'
#
loop_
_entity.id
_entity.type
_entity.pdbx_description
1 polymer ?
#
loop_
_entity_poly.entity_id
_entity_poly.type
_entity_poly.pdbx_seq_one_letter_code
_entity_poly.pdbx_strand_id
1 'polypeptide(L)'
;MKEEKNIPTIEEMQCWYEEDLRRETAKALEDYEDKKIQDQGGFFNAFRRFDEIDKNINSHVKRENMYYDKYKAYVEEETANMGDKIEEIENLIEYEKFFLRFERRINKERNNSNYYGSNSATRYRVDRIEKLKGDLEKILDSSPEAWNFYHKRQLINDIETQHNQRLVAVPYVEDAKQRVIDSLNLGVPVYIVGHLGSGKTQLAIEAAMDFTIENKIQRDLEEKMEKWFASNPRSTEKEAIEKFEELNKERKNHYRNILTKGNKEEIEALQPLFISGSHNLTYEDMFVEKTLSLTNSFSKGSYMDYLNMIIEDFYKWMDQHKEELQQMTDEEQLQLKIQIWKSFSDLLVASNSSFGTVIKKIEREVLIAVKEGRPVIIDELNTIAMQNLIALNDILQRHAGSTAYITGVGPVYIKPGFGFIGTGNLSTQLVNYEGTNELNPAFKSRFVTIEYNYVPQNISGSLKEQEFPERNELFRIIISQLADKNGSIHIPQCKRTLDELFRFSQLCRVTQNVFMGKWKENQVEKDFSVDEPELREAVLSIRNILHVLNNWNSGEEKDLSKALWDGFISSITYADDQNYILSQAVRFGFFPVSEGWNIDIKGIGATTTTYEEIRTRPYKYIRPSMETLSYLDVVHLIFGKGITRNTLPVELSDAFQDNIDPSLRIDRKKYEDLDEQLSHLEHSKDILEYLESSEGEM
;
A
#
# COMPACT_ATOMS: atom_id res chain seq x y z
N MET A 1 -21.25 -12.08 52.95
CA MET A 1 -22.30 -12.15 51.93
C MET A 1 -21.80 -13.08 50.84
N LYS A 2 -22.50 -14.17 50.55
CA LYS A 2 -22.19 -15.01 49.39
C LYS A 2 -22.60 -14.19 48.17
N GLU A 3 -21.66 -13.87 47.28
CA GLU A 3 -21.99 -13.34 45.95
C GLU A 3 -22.90 -14.37 45.28
N GLU A 4 -24.17 -14.01 45.06
CA GLU A 4 -25.02 -14.75 44.14
C GLU A 4 -24.33 -14.73 42.78
N LYS A 5 -23.95 -15.92 42.29
CA LYS A 5 -23.37 -16.12 40.96
C LYS A 5 -24.44 -15.79 39.91
N ASN A 6 -24.65 -14.50 39.66
CA ASN A 6 -25.55 -14.04 38.61
C ASN A 6 -24.94 -14.43 37.25
N ILE A 7 -25.75 -15.00 36.36
CA ILE A 7 -25.29 -15.34 35.01
C ILE A 7 -25.20 -14.03 34.22
N PRO A 8 -24.01 -13.63 33.75
CA PRO A 8 -23.85 -12.37 33.03
C PRO A 8 -24.58 -12.39 31.70
N THR A 9 -25.06 -11.24 31.25
CA THR A 9 -25.64 -11.10 29.92
C THR A 9 -24.56 -11.20 28.84
N ILE A 10 -24.97 -11.44 27.58
CA ILE A 10 -24.03 -11.45 26.45
C ILE A 10 -23.33 -10.11 26.29
N GLU A 11 -24.07 -9.01 26.44
CA GLU A 11 -23.54 -7.65 26.37
C GLU A 11 -22.50 -7.42 27.46
N GLU A 12 -22.76 -7.87 28.69
CA GLU A 12 -21.80 -7.79 29.80
C GLU A 12 -20.53 -8.61 29.51
N MET A 13 -20.67 -9.85 29.01
CA MET A 13 -19.53 -10.69 28.65
C MET A 13 -18.72 -10.10 27.49
N GLN A 14 -19.39 -9.49 26.51
CA GLN A 14 -18.74 -8.80 25.39
C GLN A 14 -17.97 -7.56 25.87
N CYS A 15 -18.56 -6.73 26.74
CA CYS A 15 -17.86 -5.60 27.33
C CYS A 15 -16.63 -6.05 28.13
N TRP A 16 -16.74 -7.14 28.90
CA TRP A 16 -15.59 -7.69 29.63
C TRP A 16 -14.50 -8.18 28.69
N TYR A 17 -14.86 -8.79 27.55
CA TYR A 17 -13.91 -9.24 26.54
C TYR A 17 -13.16 -8.07 25.89
N GLU A 18 -13.86 -6.99 25.53
CA GLU A 18 -13.24 -5.77 25.00
C GLU A 18 -12.27 -5.12 26.02
N GLU A 19 -12.67 -5.05 27.29
CA GLU A 19 -11.81 -4.52 28.36
C GLU A 19 -10.57 -5.41 28.62
N ASP A 20 -10.71 -6.73 28.50
CA ASP A 20 -9.60 -7.67 28.62
C ASP A 20 -8.61 -7.50 27.46
N LEU A 21 -9.10 -7.36 26.21
CA LEU A 21 -8.25 -7.07 25.05
C LEU A 21 -7.47 -5.76 25.21
N ARG A 22 -8.11 -4.68 25.67
CA ARG A 22 -7.42 -3.40 25.94
C ARG A 22 -6.33 -3.56 27.00
N ARG A 23 -6.57 -4.35 28.05
CA ARG A 23 -5.60 -4.63 29.12
C ARG A 23 -4.44 -5.51 28.66
N GLU A 24 -4.72 -6.58 27.92
CA GLU A 24 -3.69 -7.44 27.33
C GLU A 24 -2.78 -6.64 26.39
N THR A 25 -3.36 -5.75 25.59
CA THR A 25 -2.63 -4.85 24.69
C THR A 25 -1.71 -3.90 25.47
N ALA A 26 -2.23 -3.26 26.53
CA ALA A 26 -1.44 -2.36 27.36
C ALA A 26 -0.23 -3.07 28.01
N LYS A 27 -0.42 -4.31 28.49
CA LYS A 27 0.67 -5.14 29.03
C LYS A 27 1.68 -5.56 27.95
N ALA A 28 1.20 -5.97 26.78
CA ALA A 28 2.06 -6.38 25.67
C ALA A 28 2.96 -5.24 25.18
N LEU A 29 2.50 -3.99 25.26
CA LEU A 29 3.30 -2.80 24.96
C LEU A 29 4.49 -2.66 25.92
N GLU A 30 4.26 -2.79 27.23
CA GLU A 30 5.32 -2.77 28.26
C GLU A 30 6.38 -3.86 27.97
N ASP A 31 5.93 -5.08 27.69
CA ASP A 31 6.82 -6.23 27.40
C ASP A 31 7.58 -6.11 26.05
N TYR A 32 6.96 -5.52 25.02
CA TYR A 32 7.55 -5.37 23.69
C TYR A 32 8.68 -4.34 23.67
N GLU A 33 8.49 -3.22 24.37
CA GLU A 33 9.54 -2.22 24.53
C GLU A 33 10.78 -2.82 25.20
N ASP A 34 10.62 -3.68 26.20
CA ASP A 34 11.74 -4.29 26.91
C ASP A 34 12.55 -5.30 26.08
N LYS A 35 11.92 -6.01 25.13
CA LYS A 35 12.59 -7.03 24.29
C LYS A 35 13.49 -6.44 23.20
N LYS A 36 13.10 -5.33 22.58
CA LYS A 36 13.83 -4.73 21.44
C LYS A 36 15.07 -3.94 21.88
N ILE A 37 15.24 -3.76 23.18
CA ILE A 37 16.15 -2.79 23.80
C ILE A 37 17.33 -3.46 24.53
N GLN A 38 17.33 -4.79 24.62
CA GLN A 38 18.49 -5.55 25.14
C GLN A 38 19.79 -5.28 24.35
N ASP A 39 19.70 -4.76 23.12
CA ASP A 39 20.82 -4.41 22.26
C ASP A 39 21.30 -2.94 22.35
N GLN A 40 20.60 -2.06 23.10
CA GLN A 40 20.89 -0.61 23.16
C GLN A 40 21.91 -0.21 24.25
N GLY A 41 22.49 -1.21 24.95
CA GLY A 41 23.59 -1.04 25.91
C GLY A 41 23.14 -0.68 27.34
N GLY A 42 24.01 -0.97 28.32
CA GLY A 42 23.69 -0.86 29.75
C GLY A 42 23.38 0.57 30.25
N PHE A 43 23.90 1.60 29.59
CA PHE A 43 23.62 3.00 29.94
C PHE A 43 22.16 3.37 29.68
N PHE A 44 21.63 3.07 28.48
CA PHE A 44 20.24 3.37 28.14
C PHE A 44 19.28 2.65 29.08
N ASN A 45 19.53 1.36 29.34
CA ASN A 45 18.69 0.54 30.22
C ASN A 45 18.70 1.02 31.67
N ALA A 46 19.84 1.53 32.18
CA ALA A 46 19.95 2.00 33.55
C ALA A 46 19.25 3.35 33.81
N PHE A 47 19.12 4.20 32.79
CA PHE A 47 18.60 5.56 32.94
C PHE A 47 17.26 5.82 32.23
N ARG A 48 16.72 4.85 31.49
CA ARG A 48 15.38 4.92 30.91
C ARG A 48 14.33 5.06 32.01
N ARG A 49 13.36 5.94 31.80
CA ARG A 49 12.21 6.15 32.69
C ARG A 49 10.95 6.06 31.88
N PHE A 50 9.90 5.52 32.49
CA PHE A 50 8.58 5.40 31.90
C PHE A 50 7.65 6.44 32.52
N ASP A 51 6.61 6.79 31.78
CA ASP A 51 5.54 7.63 32.29
C ASP A 51 4.77 6.88 33.40
N GLU A 52 4.24 7.60 34.39
CA GLU A 52 3.43 6.97 35.44
C GLU A 52 2.06 6.61 34.86
N ILE A 53 1.87 5.33 34.49
CA ILE A 53 0.57 4.84 34.03
C ILE A 53 -0.43 4.98 35.19
N ASP A 54 -1.55 5.64 34.91
CA ASP A 54 -2.62 5.87 35.86
C ASP A 54 -3.16 4.51 36.36
N LYS A 55 -2.76 4.11 37.57
CA LYS A 55 -3.08 2.81 38.18
C LYS A 55 -4.58 2.64 38.46
N ASN A 56 -5.43 3.60 38.13
CA ASN A 56 -6.88 3.49 38.23
C ASN A 56 -7.50 2.50 37.24
N ILE A 57 -6.77 2.04 36.21
CA ILE A 57 -7.21 0.91 35.37
C ILE A 57 -6.98 -0.45 36.08
N ASN A 58 -6.17 -0.48 37.16
CA ASN A 58 -5.71 -1.71 37.81
C ASN A 58 -6.54 -2.18 39.03
N SER A 59 -7.74 -1.66 39.29
CA SER A 59 -8.54 -2.07 40.47
C SER A 59 -9.89 -2.73 40.18
N HIS A 60 -10.18 -3.12 38.92
CA HIS A 60 -11.23 -4.11 38.69
C HIS A 60 -10.66 -5.52 38.83
N VAL A 61 -10.89 -6.08 40.02
CA VAL A 61 -10.75 -7.50 40.43
C VAL A 61 -10.81 -8.41 39.21
N LYS A 62 -9.83 -9.31 39.03
CA LYS A 62 -9.96 -10.50 38.18
C LYS A 62 -11.29 -11.15 38.55
N ARG A 63 -12.35 -10.88 37.78
CA ARG A 63 -13.63 -11.54 37.96
C ARG A 63 -13.40 -12.94 37.43
N GLU A 64 -12.98 -13.85 38.30
CA GLU A 64 -12.93 -15.28 38.01
C GLU A 64 -14.38 -15.74 37.82
N ASN A 65 -14.88 -15.53 36.60
CA ASN A 65 -16.22 -15.89 36.19
C ASN A 65 -16.12 -16.98 35.13
N MET A 66 -16.47 -18.20 35.54
CA MET A 66 -16.48 -19.39 34.68
C MET A 66 -17.29 -19.19 33.39
N TYR A 67 -18.35 -18.38 33.40
CA TYR A 67 -19.15 -18.09 32.19
C TYR A 67 -18.37 -17.21 31.21
N TYR A 68 -17.62 -16.22 31.71
CA TYR A 68 -16.75 -15.38 30.90
C TYR A 68 -15.58 -16.17 30.31
N ASP A 69 -14.93 -17.05 31.09
CA ASP A 69 -13.81 -17.86 30.58
C ASP A 69 -14.26 -18.79 29.45
N LYS A 70 -15.46 -19.39 29.58
CA LYS A 70 -16.09 -20.18 28.50
C LYS A 70 -16.44 -19.32 27.29
N TYR A 71 -16.97 -18.11 27.51
CA TYR A 71 -17.28 -17.17 26.45
C TYR A 71 -16.02 -16.75 25.68
N LYS A 72 -14.94 -16.40 26.38
CA LYS A 72 -13.65 -16.02 25.77
C LYS A 72 -13.10 -17.18 24.92
N ALA A 73 -13.05 -18.39 25.47
CA ALA A 73 -12.60 -19.57 24.74
C ALA A 73 -13.44 -19.84 23.48
N TYR A 74 -14.77 -19.73 23.58
CA TYR A 74 -15.66 -19.86 22.43
C TYR A 74 -15.39 -18.80 21.35
N VAL A 75 -15.27 -17.52 21.73
CA VAL A 75 -15.00 -16.44 20.77
C VAL A 75 -13.67 -16.69 20.04
N GLU A 76 -12.63 -17.09 20.75
CA GLU A 76 -11.32 -17.38 20.16
C GLU A 76 -11.36 -18.58 19.21
N GLU A 77 -12.00 -19.68 19.62
CA GLU A 77 -12.16 -20.90 18.81
C GLU A 77 -13.01 -20.63 17.56
N GLU A 78 -14.15 -19.96 17.72
CA GLU A 78 -15.06 -19.70 16.60
C GLU A 78 -14.48 -18.66 15.62
N THR A 79 -13.71 -17.68 16.11
CA THR A 79 -12.96 -16.76 15.25
C THR A 79 -11.92 -17.51 14.41
N ALA A 80 -11.24 -18.52 14.98
CA ALA A 80 -10.31 -19.36 14.23
C ALA A 80 -11.04 -20.23 13.19
N ASN A 81 -12.13 -20.89 13.58
CA ASN A 81 -12.95 -21.71 12.68
C ASN A 81 -13.52 -20.92 11.50
N MET A 82 -14.02 -19.70 11.76
CA MET A 82 -14.51 -18.80 10.73
C MET A 82 -13.37 -18.27 9.86
N GLY A 83 -12.20 -18.03 10.45
CA GLY A 83 -10.99 -17.69 9.70
C GLY A 83 -10.61 -18.74 8.67
N ASP A 84 -10.58 -20.02 9.07
CA ASP A 84 -10.28 -21.14 8.16
C ASP A 84 -11.29 -21.23 7.00
N LYS A 85 -12.59 -21.04 7.29
CA LYS A 85 -13.65 -21.02 6.24
C LYS A 85 -13.47 -19.85 5.27
N ILE A 86 -13.12 -18.67 5.76
CA ILE A 86 -12.86 -17.49 4.92
C ILE A 86 -11.66 -17.77 4.01
N GLU A 87 -10.57 -18.30 4.56
CA GLU A 87 -9.37 -18.63 3.78
C GLU A 87 -9.63 -19.70 2.72
N GLU A 88 -10.46 -20.71 3.02
CA GLU A 88 -10.88 -21.73 2.05
C GLU A 88 -11.61 -21.10 0.85
N ILE A 89 -12.58 -20.20 1.11
CA ILE A 89 -13.33 -19.52 0.05
C ILE A 89 -12.42 -18.60 -0.77
N GLU A 90 -11.53 -17.87 -0.13
CA GLU A 90 -10.56 -17.02 -0.82
C GLU A 90 -9.62 -17.83 -1.70
N ASN A 91 -9.12 -18.98 -1.21
CA ASN A 91 -8.29 -19.89 -1.99
C ASN A 91 -9.05 -20.43 -3.21
N LEU A 92 -10.33 -20.79 -3.05
CA LEU A 92 -11.18 -21.17 -4.18
C LEU A 92 -11.33 -20.03 -5.19
N ILE A 93 -11.52 -18.79 -4.75
CA ILE A 93 -11.57 -17.62 -5.65
C ILE A 93 -10.25 -17.48 -6.42
N GLU A 94 -9.10 -17.67 -5.76
CA GLU A 94 -7.80 -17.59 -6.41
C GLU A 94 -7.56 -18.72 -7.41
N TYR A 95 -7.97 -19.95 -7.07
CA TYR A 95 -7.93 -21.10 -7.97
C TYR A 95 -8.75 -20.86 -9.25
N GLU A 96 -9.96 -20.33 -9.09
CA GLU A 96 -10.83 -19.99 -10.23
C GLU A 96 -10.25 -18.84 -11.07
N LYS A 97 -9.63 -17.83 -10.44
CA LYS A 97 -8.90 -16.75 -11.13
C LYS A 97 -7.69 -17.28 -11.90
N PHE A 98 -6.94 -18.22 -11.33
CA PHE A 98 -5.81 -18.89 -11.98
C PHE A 98 -6.26 -19.60 -13.27
N PHE A 99 -7.33 -20.39 -13.21
CA PHE A 99 -7.89 -21.05 -14.40
C PHE A 99 -8.45 -20.05 -15.41
N LEU A 100 -9.12 -18.99 -14.95
CA LEU A 100 -9.62 -17.95 -15.85
C LEU A 100 -8.49 -17.28 -16.64
N ARG A 101 -7.35 -17.00 -16.01
CA ARG A 101 -6.15 -16.46 -16.69
C ARG A 101 -5.58 -17.46 -17.69
N PHE A 102 -5.47 -18.72 -17.29
CA PHE A 102 -4.96 -19.78 -18.16
C PHE A 102 -5.86 -19.99 -19.40
N GLU A 103 -7.18 -20.09 -19.22
CA GLU A 103 -8.16 -20.21 -20.31
C GLU A 103 -8.09 -19.02 -21.28
N ARG A 104 -7.98 -17.79 -20.75
CA ARG A 104 -7.82 -16.58 -21.57
C ARG A 104 -6.54 -16.62 -22.38
N ARG A 105 -5.43 -17.11 -21.82
CA ARG A 105 -4.14 -17.26 -22.52
C ARG A 105 -4.25 -18.27 -23.67
N ILE A 106 -4.79 -19.46 -23.41
CA ILE A 106 -4.97 -20.50 -24.43
C ILE A 106 -5.86 -20.00 -25.57
N ASN A 107 -6.94 -19.27 -25.26
CA ASN A 107 -7.82 -18.68 -26.28
C ASN A 107 -7.08 -17.68 -27.19
N LYS A 108 -6.20 -16.84 -26.61
CA LYS A 108 -5.38 -15.90 -27.38
C LYS A 108 -4.42 -16.65 -28.33
N GLU A 109 -3.78 -17.71 -27.85
CA GLU A 109 -2.86 -18.54 -28.64
C GLU A 109 -3.57 -19.27 -29.79
N ARG A 110 -4.73 -19.88 -29.54
CA ARG A 110 -5.48 -20.65 -30.56
C ARG A 110 -6.02 -19.81 -31.70
N ASN A 111 -6.45 -18.58 -31.41
CA ASN A 111 -7.15 -17.77 -32.40
C ASN A 111 -6.21 -17.00 -33.34
N ASN A 112 -4.89 -17.03 -33.15
CA ASN A 112 -3.89 -16.32 -33.97
C ASN A 112 -4.27 -14.86 -34.30
N SER A 113 -5.09 -14.23 -33.46
CA SER A 113 -5.75 -12.96 -33.74
C SER A 113 -6.01 -12.21 -32.45
N ASN A 114 -6.10 -10.88 -32.58
CA ASN A 114 -6.48 -9.94 -31.52
C ASN A 114 -7.94 -10.11 -31.02
N TYR A 115 -8.52 -11.31 -31.17
CA TYR A 115 -9.92 -11.59 -30.86
C TYR A 115 -10.07 -12.05 -29.40
N TYR A 116 -10.57 -11.13 -28.57
CA TYR A 116 -10.97 -11.39 -27.19
C TYR A 116 -12.35 -12.03 -27.15
N GLY A 117 -12.42 -13.34 -27.38
CA GLY A 117 -13.66 -14.11 -27.36
C GLY A 117 -14.01 -14.65 -25.97
N SER A 118 -15.26 -14.45 -25.55
CA SER A 118 -15.85 -15.18 -24.43
C SER A 118 -16.20 -16.61 -24.87
N ASN A 119 -15.89 -17.62 -24.04
CA ASN A 119 -16.23 -19.02 -24.31
C ASN A 119 -17.00 -19.61 -23.10
N SER A 120 -17.43 -20.86 -23.18
CA SER A 120 -18.18 -21.48 -22.06
C SER A 120 -17.33 -21.64 -20.79
N ALA A 121 -16.05 -21.98 -20.94
CA ALA A 121 -15.13 -22.16 -19.82
C ALA A 121 -14.86 -20.83 -19.09
N THR A 122 -14.54 -19.76 -19.81
CA THR A 122 -14.29 -18.45 -19.22
C THR A 122 -15.54 -17.86 -18.56
N ARG A 123 -16.74 -18.08 -19.12
CA ARG A 123 -18.00 -17.70 -18.48
C ARG A 123 -18.24 -18.46 -17.18
N TYR A 124 -18.09 -19.79 -17.19
CA TYR A 124 -18.21 -20.60 -15.99
C TYR A 124 -17.29 -20.11 -14.86
N ARG A 125 -16.01 -19.83 -15.17
CA ARG A 125 -15.04 -19.34 -14.17
C ARG A 125 -15.45 -17.97 -13.61
N VAL A 126 -15.92 -17.05 -14.45
CA VAL A 126 -16.41 -15.73 -13.99
C VAL A 126 -17.62 -15.88 -13.07
N ASP A 127 -18.64 -16.64 -13.49
CA ASP A 127 -19.85 -16.86 -12.70
C ASP A 127 -19.54 -17.55 -11.36
N ARG A 128 -18.57 -18.48 -11.37
CA ARG A 128 -18.12 -19.17 -10.16
C ARG A 128 -17.41 -18.23 -9.18
N ILE A 129 -16.54 -17.35 -9.67
CA ILE A 129 -15.86 -16.33 -8.84
C ILE A 129 -16.90 -15.40 -8.21
N GLU A 130 -17.89 -14.93 -8.97
CA GLU A 130 -18.94 -14.05 -8.47
C GLU A 130 -19.78 -14.74 -7.39
N LYS A 131 -20.14 -16.02 -7.60
CA LYS A 131 -20.84 -16.82 -6.59
C LYS A 131 -20.04 -16.94 -5.29
N LEU A 132 -18.74 -17.26 -5.38
CA LEU A 132 -17.88 -17.42 -4.21
C LEU A 132 -17.70 -16.10 -3.44
N LYS A 133 -17.61 -14.95 -4.14
CA LYS A 133 -17.60 -13.63 -3.51
C LYS A 133 -18.91 -13.37 -2.74
N GLY A 134 -20.06 -13.69 -3.34
CA GLY A 134 -21.35 -13.56 -2.65
C GLY A 134 -21.50 -14.52 -1.47
N ASP A 135 -20.88 -15.70 -1.51
CA ASP A 135 -20.86 -16.63 -0.38
C ASP A 135 -19.94 -16.13 0.76
N LEU A 136 -18.81 -15.48 0.43
CA LEU A 136 -17.97 -14.78 1.40
C LEU A 136 -18.72 -13.63 2.08
N GLU A 137 -19.40 -12.77 1.31
CA GLU A 137 -20.22 -11.66 1.84
C GLU A 137 -21.29 -12.15 2.82
N LYS A 138 -22.02 -13.23 2.48
CA LYS A 138 -23.01 -13.83 3.39
C LYS A 138 -22.41 -14.30 4.71
N ILE A 139 -21.20 -14.83 4.70
CA ILE A 139 -20.52 -15.28 5.93
C ILE A 139 -20.19 -14.06 6.80
N LEU A 140 -19.64 -13.00 6.20
CA LEU A 140 -19.36 -11.75 6.88
C LEU A 140 -20.62 -11.08 7.43
N ASP A 141 -21.76 -11.23 6.75
CA ASP A 141 -23.07 -10.70 7.17
C ASP A 141 -23.81 -11.57 8.21
N SER A 142 -23.33 -12.79 8.48
CA SER A 142 -24.01 -13.74 9.37
C SER A 142 -23.29 -14.03 10.69
N SER A 143 -21.96 -13.83 10.75
CA SER A 143 -21.16 -14.10 11.95
C SER A 143 -20.32 -12.89 12.36
N PRO A 144 -20.47 -12.40 13.61
CA PRO A 144 -19.58 -11.38 14.17
C PRO A 144 -18.09 -11.77 14.18
N GLU A 145 -17.79 -13.05 14.41
CA GLU A 145 -16.44 -13.60 14.48
C GLU A 145 -15.77 -13.60 13.11
N ALA A 146 -16.53 -14.00 12.07
CA ALA A 146 -16.09 -13.92 10.68
C ALA A 146 -15.78 -12.48 10.27
N TRP A 147 -16.67 -11.54 10.61
CA TRP A 147 -16.51 -10.12 10.35
C TRP A 147 -15.25 -9.55 11.05
N ASN A 148 -15.09 -9.85 12.34
CA ASN A 148 -13.93 -9.43 13.13
C ASN A 148 -12.61 -10.00 12.60
N PHE A 149 -12.56 -11.29 12.26
CA PHE A 149 -11.38 -11.92 11.68
C PHE A 149 -10.98 -11.25 10.36
N TYR A 150 -11.95 -11.07 9.46
CA TYR A 150 -11.73 -10.51 8.13
C TYR A 150 -11.16 -9.09 8.20
N HIS A 151 -11.81 -8.20 8.96
CA HIS A 151 -11.38 -6.81 9.06
C HIS A 151 -10.15 -6.60 9.94
N LYS A 152 -9.92 -7.46 10.94
CA LYS A 152 -8.63 -7.49 11.65
C LYS A 152 -7.49 -7.78 10.68
N ARG A 153 -7.61 -8.84 9.86
CA ARG A 153 -6.59 -9.19 8.88
C ARG A 153 -6.38 -8.07 7.85
N GLN A 154 -7.46 -7.39 7.45
CA GLN A 154 -7.38 -6.22 6.57
C GLN A 154 -6.62 -5.05 7.22
N LEU A 155 -6.90 -4.72 8.49
CA LEU A 155 -6.19 -3.69 9.24
C LEU A 155 -4.70 -4.01 9.39
N ILE A 156 -4.35 -5.24 9.72
CA ILE A 156 -2.94 -5.66 9.81
C ILE A 156 -2.24 -5.50 8.46
N ASN A 157 -2.89 -5.90 7.36
CA ASN A 157 -2.34 -5.70 6.03
C ASN A 157 -2.15 -4.22 5.67
N ASP A 158 -3.06 -3.33 6.09
CA ASP A 158 -2.90 -1.88 5.93
C ASP A 158 -1.66 -1.35 6.65
N ILE A 159 -1.45 -1.80 7.88
CA ILE A 159 -0.30 -1.40 8.71
C ILE A 159 1.01 -1.93 8.12
N GLU A 160 1.03 -3.18 7.69
CA GLU A 160 2.20 -3.79 7.04
C GLU A 160 2.56 -3.11 5.72
N THR A 161 1.57 -2.81 4.88
CA THR A 161 1.81 -2.12 3.60
C THR A 161 2.40 -0.72 3.84
N GLN A 162 1.87 0.01 4.81
CA GLN A 162 2.36 1.33 5.20
C GLN A 162 3.80 1.30 5.75
N HIS A 163 4.12 0.35 6.64
CA HIS A 163 5.49 0.16 7.14
C HIS A 163 6.49 -0.15 6.02
N ASN A 164 6.04 -0.85 4.97
CA ASN A 164 6.85 -1.14 3.79
C ASN A 164 6.86 0.00 2.75
N GLN A 165 6.39 1.21 3.12
CA GLN A 165 6.30 2.39 2.26
C GLN A 165 5.47 2.18 0.99
N ARG A 166 4.50 1.26 1.05
CA ARG A 166 3.51 1.03 0.00
C ARG A 166 2.24 1.83 0.27
N LEU A 167 1.41 1.99 -0.76
CA LEU A 167 0.07 2.54 -0.62
C LEU A 167 -0.78 1.58 0.21
N VAL A 168 -1.54 2.14 1.16
CA VAL A 168 -2.49 1.39 1.98
C VAL A 168 -3.58 0.79 1.09
N ALA A 169 -3.93 -0.47 1.33
CA ALA A 169 -4.89 -1.26 0.55
C ALA A 169 -6.36 -0.87 0.85
N VAL A 170 -6.69 0.39 0.61
CA VAL A 170 -8.06 0.91 0.67
C VAL A 170 -8.78 0.71 -0.68
N PRO A 171 -10.11 0.55 -0.70
CA PRO A 171 -10.87 0.22 -1.92
C PRO A 171 -10.55 1.11 -3.12
N TYR A 172 -10.48 2.44 -2.95
CA TYR A 172 -10.15 3.37 -4.03
C TYR A 172 -8.79 3.10 -4.67
N VAL A 173 -7.80 2.71 -3.87
CA VAL A 173 -6.44 2.39 -4.33
C VAL A 173 -6.41 1.03 -5.03
N GLU A 174 -7.05 0.02 -4.44
CA GLU A 174 -7.11 -1.33 -5.02
C GLU A 174 -7.86 -1.35 -6.35
N ASP A 175 -8.98 -0.64 -6.45
CA ASP A 175 -9.74 -0.51 -7.70
C ASP A 175 -8.90 0.17 -8.78
N ALA A 176 -8.16 1.24 -8.42
CA ALA A 176 -7.28 1.93 -9.35
C ALA A 176 -6.12 1.01 -9.81
N LYS A 177 -5.46 0.29 -8.89
CA LYS A 177 -4.41 -0.69 -9.22
C LYS A 177 -4.96 -1.79 -10.13
N GLN A 178 -6.12 -2.37 -9.80
CA GLN A 178 -6.72 -3.44 -10.58
C GLN A 178 -7.06 -2.98 -12.00
N ARG A 179 -7.57 -1.76 -12.19
CA ARG A 179 -7.81 -1.19 -13.52
C ARG A 179 -6.53 -1.03 -14.34
N VAL A 180 -5.42 -0.65 -13.71
CA VAL A 180 -4.10 -0.60 -14.36
C VAL A 180 -3.69 -2.01 -14.78
N ILE A 181 -3.70 -2.97 -13.85
CA ILE A 181 -3.31 -4.37 -14.08
C ILE A 181 -4.16 -5.01 -15.19
N ASP A 182 -5.48 -4.81 -15.17
CA ASP A 182 -6.40 -5.32 -16.18
C ASP A 182 -6.09 -4.75 -17.57
N SER A 183 -5.77 -3.45 -17.65
CA SER A 183 -5.36 -2.81 -18.91
C SER A 183 -4.04 -3.38 -19.43
N LEU A 184 -3.07 -3.60 -18.55
CA LEU A 184 -1.79 -4.24 -18.88
C LEU A 184 -1.97 -5.70 -19.33
N ASN A 185 -2.88 -6.46 -18.71
CA ASN A 185 -3.25 -7.82 -19.11
C ASN A 185 -3.87 -7.90 -20.53
N LEU A 186 -4.52 -6.81 -20.96
CA LEU A 186 -5.02 -6.63 -22.33
C LEU A 186 -3.93 -6.11 -23.29
N GLY A 187 -2.74 -5.80 -22.79
CA GLY A 187 -1.65 -5.21 -23.57
C GLY A 187 -1.97 -3.80 -24.06
N VAL A 188 -2.82 -3.07 -23.32
CA VAL A 188 -3.20 -1.69 -23.63
C VAL A 188 -2.40 -0.74 -22.72
N PRO A 189 -1.72 0.27 -23.29
CA PRO A 189 -1.02 1.28 -22.49
C PRO A 189 -1.95 2.04 -21.54
N VAL A 190 -1.43 2.42 -20.37
CA VAL A 190 -2.19 3.13 -19.34
C VAL A 190 -1.64 4.54 -19.17
N TYR A 191 -2.54 5.51 -19.01
CA TYR A 191 -2.17 6.89 -18.66
C TYR A 191 -2.88 7.29 -17.36
N ILE A 192 -2.10 7.45 -16.28
CA ILE A 192 -2.60 7.81 -14.96
C ILE A 192 -2.50 9.32 -14.78
N VAL A 193 -3.65 9.99 -14.66
CA VAL A 193 -3.73 11.44 -14.51
C VAL A 193 -4.35 11.85 -13.21
N GLY A 194 -3.95 13.00 -12.67
CA GLY A 194 -4.54 13.55 -11.45
C GLY A 194 -3.69 14.66 -10.85
N HIS A 195 -4.15 15.19 -9.72
CA HIS A 195 -3.51 16.33 -9.06
C HIS A 195 -2.19 15.99 -8.35
N LEU A 196 -1.41 17.02 -8.02
CA LEU A 196 -0.14 16.89 -7.31
C LEU A 196 -0.31 16.19 -5.95
N GLY A 197 0.60 15.27 -5.63
CA GLY A 197 0.62 14.61 -4.32
C GLY A 197 -0.52 13.61 -4.08
N SER A 198 -1.26 13.19 -5.12
CA SER A 198 -2.26 12.11 -5.00
C SER A 198 -1.67 10.70 -4.96
N GLY A 199 -0.39 10.53 -5.34
CA GLY A 199 0.30 9.24 -5.33
C GLY A 199 0.31 8.47 -6.66
N LYS A 200 0.08 9.15 -7.80
CA LYS A 200 0.02 8.54 -9.15
C LYS A 200 1.24 7.67 -9.50
N THR A 201 2.44 8.20 -9.27
CA THR A 201 3.69 7.52 -9.60
C THR A 201 3.89 6.27 -8.74
N GLN A 202 3.55 6.37 -7.45
CA GLN A 202 3.58 5.22 -6.55
C GLN A 202 2.56 4.15 -6.97
N LEU A 203 1.34 4.56 -7.34
CA LEU A 203 0.32 3.66 -7.88
C LEU A 203 0.81 2.92 -9.13
N ALA A 204 1.46 3.64 -10.05
CA ALA A 204 2.04 3.07 -11.27
C ALA A 204 3.11 2.02 -10.95
N ILE A 205 4.03 2.35 -10.04
CA ILE A 205 5.14 1.47 -9.62
C ILE A 205 4.58 0.19 -9.00
N GLU A 206 3.65 0.33 -8.06
CA GLU A 206 3.07 -0.83 -7.36
C GLU A 206 2.23 -1.70 -8.29
N ALA A 207 1.37 -1.11 -9.12
CA ALA A 207 0.57 -1.87 -10.08
C ALA A 207 1.45 -2.61 -11.12
N ALA A 208 2.55 -1.99 -11.57
CA ALA A 208 3.49 -2.62 -12.50
C ALA A 208 4.28 -3.77 -11.84
N MET A 209 4.68 -3.59 -10.58
CA MET A 209 5.36 -4.62 -9.81
C MET A 209 4.42 -5.80 -9.53
N ASP A 210 3.20 -5.53 -9.07
CA ASP A 210 2.18 -6.55 -8.82
C ASP A 210 1.83 -7.29 -10.12
N PHE A 211 1.66 -6.59 -11.25
CA PHE A 211 1.50 -7.21 -12.58
C PHE A 211 2.67 -8.14 -12.94
N THR A 212 3.90 -7.74 -12.67
CA THR A 212 5.10 -8.54 -12.96
C THR A 212 5.14 -9.79 -12.09
N ILE A 213 4.88 -9.64 -10.79
CA ILE A 213 4.86 -10.74 -9.81
C ILE A 213 3.75 -11.73 -10.15
N GLU A 214 2.53 -11.25 -10.37
CA GLU A 214 1.39 -12.10 -10.70
C GLU A 214 1.62 -12.91 -11.99
N ASN A 215 2.22 -12.31 -13.02
CA ASN A 215 2.55 -13.01 -14.26
C ASN A 215 3.61 -14.10 -14.05
N LYS A 216 4.61 -13.84 -13.19
CA LYS A 216 5.62 -14.85 -12.83
C LYS A 216 5.00 -15.98 -12.01
N ILE A 217 4.19 -15.66 -10.99
CA ILE A 217 3.45 -16.64 -10.19
C ILE A 217 2.56 -17.51 -11.09
N GLN A 218 1.79 -16.90 -12.00
CA GLN A 218 0.91 -17.61 -12.92
C GLN A 218 1.68 -18.65 -13.76
N ARG A 219 2.80 -18.25 -14.38
CA ARG A 219 3.62 -19.14 -15.21
C ARG A 219 4.21 -20.29 -14.40
N ASP A 220 4.75 -19.99 -13.22
CA ASP A 220 5.33 -20.99 -12.32
C ASP A 220 4.29 -21.98 -11.80
N LEU A 221 3.08 -21.52 -11.49
CA LEU A 221 1.97 -22.36 -11.05
C LEU A 221 1.48 -23.26 -12.17
N GLU A 222 1.32 -22.74 -13.39
CA GLU A 222 0.96 -23.56 -14.56
C GLU A 222 1.95 -24.72 -14.76
N GLU A 223 3.27 -24.44 -14.71
CA GLU A 223 4.30 -25.47 -14.87
C GLU A 223 4.31 -26.47 -13.70
N LYS A 224 4.24 -25.98 -12.45
CA LYS A 224 4.27 -26.85 -11.26
C LYS A 224 3.02 -27.73 -11.16
N MET A 225 1.84 -27.19 -11.47
CA MET A 225 0.58 -27.93 -11.44
C MET A 225 0.54 -29.02 -12.51
N GLU A 226 1.01 -28.74 -13.72
CA GLU A 226 1.12 -29.75 -14.79
C GLU A 226 2.09 -30.88 -14.40
N LYS A 227 3.27 -30.55 -13.84
CA LYS A 227 4.22 -31.56 -13.35
C LYS A 227 3.65 -32.42 -12.23
N TRP A 228 2.92 -31.80 -11.29
CA TRP A 228 2.25 -32.50 -10.22
C TRP A 228 1.14 -33.43 -10.74
N PHE A 229 0.30 -32.95 -11.66
CA PHE A 229 -0.78 -33.74 -12.23
C PHE A 229 -0.26 -34.91 -13.06
N ALA A 230 0.82 -34.72 -13.84
CA ALA A 230 1.48 -35.80 -14.58
C ALA A 230 1.99 -36.93 -13.66
N SER A 231 2.37 -36.59 -12.42
CA SER A 231 2.80 -37.55 -11.41
C SER A 231 1.62 -38.18 -10.64
N ASN A 232 0.44 -37.56 -10.68
CA ASN A 232 -0.76 -37.95 -9.93
C ASN A 232 -2.03 -37.94 -10.82
N PRO A 233 -2.08 -38.70 -11.95
CA PRO A 233 -3.14 -38.58 -12.95
C PRO A 233 -4.54 -39.06 -12.49
N ARG A 234 -4.63 -39.66 -11.30
CA ARG A 234 -5.90 -40.10 -10.67
C ARG A 234 -6.36 -39.18 -9.54
N SER A 235 -5.71 -38.03 -9.35
CA SER A 235 -6.06 -37.11 -8.29
C SER A 235 -7.46 -36.51 -8.47
N THR A 236 -8.09 -36.15 -7.36
CA THR A 236 -9.40 -35.48 -7.36
C THR A 236 -9.24 -33.96 -7.50
N GLU A 237 -10.32 -33.27 -7.88
CA GLU A 237 -10.32 -31.79 -7.93
C GLU A 237 -10.00 -31.16 -6.56
N LYS A 238 -10.47 -31.80 -5.47
CA LYS A 238 -10.16 -31.36 -4.10
C LYS A 238 -8.65 -31.41 -3.81
N GLU A 239 -8.00 -32.53 -4.15
CA GLU A 239 -6.55 -32.68 -4.00
C GLU A 239 -5.77 -31.66 -4.86
N ALA A 240 -6.30 -31.31 -6.04
CA ALA A 240 -5.70 -30.28 -6.89
C ALA A 240 -5.82 -28.87 -6.30
N ILE A 241 -6.94 -28.55 -5.65
CA ILE A 241 -7.15 -27.27 -4.96
C ILE A 241 -6.23 -27.15 -3.74
N GLU A 242 -6.11 -28.22 -2.94
CA GLU A 242 -5.19 -28.28 -1.80
C GLU A 242 -3.74 -28.11 -2.26
N LYS A 243 -3.35 -28.78 -3.35
CA LYS A 243 -1.99 -28.62 -3.90
C LYS A 243 -1.75 -27.24 -4.48
N PHE A 244 -2.75 -26.67 -5.15
CA PHE A 244 -2.68 -25.30 -5.65
C PHE A 244 -2.45 -24.31 -4.50
N GLU A 245 -3.19 -24.46 -3.40
CA GLU A 245 -3.05 -23.60 -2.22
C GLU A 245 -1.63 -23.61 -1.66
N GLU A 246 -1.06 -24.80 -1.47
CA GLU A 246 0.31 -24.99 -0.99
C GLU A 246 1.32 -24.26 -1.89
N LEU A 247 1.25 -24.51 -3.20
CA LEU A 247 2.17 -23.92 -4.17
C LEU A 247 1.99 -22.41 -4.32
N ASN A 248 0.75 -21.93 -4.28
CA ASN A 248 0.42 -20.51 -4.40
C ASN A 248 0.89 -19.74 -3.16
N LYS A 249 0.65 -20.27 -1.94
CA LYS A 249 1.19 -19.71 -0.69
C LYS A 249 2.73 -19.70 -0.70
N GLU A 250 3.37 -20.79 -1.13
CA GLU A 250 4.84 -20.88 -1.30
C GLU A 250 5.37 -19.76 -2.21
N ARG A 251 4.75 -19.58 -3.39
CA ARG A 251 5.20 -18.59 -4.38
C ARG A 251 4.94 -17.15 -3.96
N LYS A 252 3.79 -16.84 -3.38
CA LYS A 252 3.52 -15.52 -2.82
C LYS A 252 4.51 -15.15 -1.72
N ASN A 253 4.80 -16.08 -0.81
CA ASN A 253 5.77 -15.87 0.25
C ASN A 253 7.20 -15.70 -0.29
N HIS A 254 7.57 -16.45 -1.33
CA HIS A 254 8.85 -16.28 -2.01
C HIS A 254 9.04 -14.86 -2.55
N TYR A 255 8.07 -14.32 -3.30
CA TYR A 255 8.18 -12.96 -3.83
C TYR A 255 8.09 -11.88 -2.73
N ARG A 256 7.26 -12.07 -1.70
CA ARG A 256 7.25 -11.18 -0.50
C ARG A 256 8.62 -11.15 0.18
N ASN A 257 9.29 -12.30 0.30
CA ASN A 257 10.62 -12.39 0.89
C ASN A 257 11.68 -11.70 0.03
N ILE A 258 11.60 -11.79 -1.30
CA ILE A 258 12.49 -11.05 -2.20
C ILE A 258 12.33 -9.54 -2.02
N LEU A 259 11.09 -9.04 -1.93
CA LEU A 259 10.85 -7.60 -1.76
C LEU A 259 11.34 -7.06 -0.41
N THR A 260 11.39 -7.89 0.63
CA THR A 260 11.77 -7.46 1.99
C THR A 260 13.22 -7.73 2.34
N LYS A 261 13.81 -8.82 1.82
CA LYS A 261 15.14 -9.32 2.20
C LYS A 261 16.01 -9.73 1.00
N GLY A 262 15.51 -9.58 -0.22
CA GLY A 262 16.22 -9.98 -1.43
C GLY A 262 17.42 -9.11 -1.73
N ASN A 263 18.30 -9.62 -2.60
CA ASN A 263 19.44 -8.87 -3.10
C ASN A 263 18.97 -7.79 -4.08
N LYS A 264 19.80 -6.75 -4.28
CA LYS A 264 19.47 -5.61 -5.15
C LYS A 264 19.07 -6.06 -6.57
N GLU A 265 19.78 -7.03 -7.14
CA GLU A 265 19.50 -7.56 -8.48
C GLU A 265 18.15 -8.30 -8.57
N GLU A 266 17.76 -9.02 -7.54
CA GLU A 266 16.49 -9.75 -7.50
C GLU A 266 15.30 -8.79 -7.41
N ILE A 267 15.44 -7.73 -6.62
CA ILE A 267 14.46 -6.65 -6.51
C ILE A 267 14.36 -5.89 -7.83
N GLU A 268 15.50 -5.54 -8.43
CA GLU A 268 15.56 -4.84 -9.72
C GLU A 268 14.88 -5.65 -10.83
N ALA A 269 14.98 -6.99 -10.82
CA ALA A 269 14.32 -7.86 -11.79
C ALA A 269 12.77 -7.94 -11.64
N LEU A 270 12.23 -7.41 -10.54
CA LEU A 270 10.78 -7.30 -10.30
C LEU A 270 10.25 -5.89 -10.53
N GLN A 271 11.11 -4.88 -10.36
CA GLN A 271 10.72 -3.49 -10.54
C GLN A 271 10.46 -3.15 -12.02
N PRO A 272 9.55 -2.22 -12.29
CA PRO A 272 9.41 -1.63 -13.61
C PRO A 272 10.65 -0.81 -13.97
N LEU A 273 10.90 -0.66 -15.27
CA LEU A 273 11.88 0.32 -15.75
C LEU A 273 11.26 1.72 -15.67
N PHE A 274 12.03 2.69 -15.19
CA PHE A 274 11.50 4.01 -14.85
C PHE A 274 12.24 5.12 -15.58
N ILE A 275 11.48 6.06 -16.15
CA ILE A 275 11.99 7.24 -16.83
C ILE A 275 11.29 8.47 -16.25
N SER A 276 12.05 9.45 -15.79
CA SER A 276 11.50 10.75 -15.41
C SER A 276 11.31 11.61 -16.66
N GLY A 277 10.08 12.03 -16.92
CA GLY A 277 9.75 12.96 -17.99
C GLY A 277 10.41 14.31 -17.75
N SER A 278 10.90 14.92 -18.83
CA SER A 278 11.35 16.32 -18.84
C SER A 278 11.25 16.87 -20.25
N HIS A 279 11.21 18.21 -20.39
CA HIS A 279 11.25 18.87 -21.70
C HIS A 279 12.51 18.52 -22.51
N ASN A 280 13.61 18.21 -21.84
CA ASN A 280 14.90 17.91 -22.46
C ASN A 280 15.07 16.43 -22.81
N LEU A 281 14.11 15.57 -22.43
CA LEU A 281 14.20 14.14 -22.68
C LEU A 281 14.14 13.86 -24.19
N THR A 282 15.21 13.29 -24.73
CA THR A 282 15.35 13.04 -26.17
C THR A 282 14.97 11.61 -26.54
N TYR A 283 14.93 11.35 -27.85
CA TYR A 283 14.81 10.00 -28.39
C TYR A 283 15.93 9.06 -27.92
N GLU A 284 17.17 9.55 -27.82
CA GLU A 284 18.34 8.74 -27.45
C GLU A 284 18.26 8.29 -25.98
N ASP A 285 17.64 9.10 -25.12
CA ASP A 285 17.42 8.79 -23.71
C ASP A 285 16.37 7.69 -23.50
N MET A 286 15.41 7.53 -24.42
CA MET A 286 14.37 6.50 -24.32
C MET A 286 14.78 5.16 -24.91
N PHE A 287 15.56 5.18 -26.01
CA PHE A 287 15.79 3.96 -26.82
C PHE A 287 17.24 3.54 -26.90
N VAL A 288 18.11 4.39 -27.46
CA VAL A 288 19.52 4.07 -27.70
C VAL A 288 20.37 5.32 -27.64
N GLU A 289 21.36 5.29 -26.74
CA GLU A 289 22.47 6.25 -26.76
C GLU A 289 23.59 5.71 -27.64
N LYS A 290 24.14 6.56 -28.52
CA LYS A 290 25.31 6.22 -29.33
C LYS A 290 26.56 6.83 -28.68
N THR A 291 27.40 5.99 -28.10
CA THR A 291 28.69 6.41 -27.54
C THR A 291 29.82 5.93 -28.44
N LEU A 292 30.92 6.68 -28.49
CA LEU A 292 32.14 6.26 -29.17
C LEU A 292 33.00 5.49 -28.18
N SER A 293 33.15 4.19 -28.37
CA SER A 293 34.12 3.39 -27.62
C SER A 293 35.40 3.24 -28.42
N LEU A 294 36.53 3.56 -27.80
CA LEU A 294 37.86 3.24 -28.33
C LEU A 294 38.06 1.73 -28.19
N THR A 295 38.31 1.04 -29.30
CA THR A 295 38.43 -0.42 -29.29
C THR A 295 39.69 -0.92 -28.60
N ASN A 296 40.75 -0.12 -28.47
CA ASN A 296 41.98 -0.52 -27.79
C ASN A 296 42.66 0.69 -27.10
N SER A 297 42.40 0.91 -25.81
CA SER A 297 43.35 1.63 -24.96
C SER A 297 44.28 0.60 -24.34
N PHE A 298 45.58 0.64 -24.66
CA PHE A 298 46.58 -0.29 -24.13
C PHE A 298 46.45 -0.48 -22.61
N SER A 299 45.86 -1.60 -22.18
CA SER A 299 45.99 -2.04 -20.80
C SER A 299 47.33 -2.79 -20.68
N LYS A 300 48.11 -2.50 -19.63
CA LYS A 300 49.46 -3.06 -19.43
C LYS A 300 49.54 -4.60 -19.52
N GLY A 301 48.44 -5.31 -19.25
CA GLY A 301 48.37 -6.77 -19.35
C GLY A 301 48.34 -7.27 -20.79
N SER A 302 47.44 -6.71 -21.61
CA SER A 302 47.26 -7.12 -23.01
C SER A 302 48.51 -6.96 -23.86
N TYR A 303 49.30 -5.90 -23.65
CA TYR A 303 50.55 -5.67 -24.40
C TYR A 303 51.60 -6.76 -24.17
N MET A 304 51.72 -7.28 -22.94
CA MET A 304 52.70 -8.34 -22.65
C MET A 304 52.27 -9.68 -23.24
N ASP A 305 50.98 -9.97 -23.27
CA ASP A 305 50.47 -11.19 -23.88
C ASP A 305 50.72 -11.21 -25.40
N TYR A 306 50.53 -10.07 -26.08
CA TYR A 306 50.84 -9.93 -27.50
C TYR A 306 52.34 -9.98 -27.80
N LEU A 307 53.19 -9.37 -26.95
CA LEU A 307 54.64 -9.49 -27.09
C LEU A 307 55.10 -10.94 -26.90
N ASN A 308 54.55 -11.66 -25.93
CA ASN A 308 54.85 -13.07 -25.72
C ASN A 308 54.47 -13.92 -26.93
N MET A 309 53.32 -13.63 -27.58
CA MET A 309 52.89 -14.34 -28.78
C MET A 309 53.85 -14.13 -29.96
N ILE A 310 54.34 -12.90 -30.20
CA ILE A 310 55.36 -12.66 -31.24
C ILE A 310 56.66 -13.36 -30.90
N ILE A 311 57.08 -13.30 -29.64
CA ILE A 311 58.31 -13.93 -29.19
C ILE A 311 58.22 -15.45 -29.45
N GLU A 312 57.10 -16.08 -29.14
CA GLU A 312 56.83 -17.48 -29.46
C GLU A 312 56.86 -17.75 -30.97
N ASP A 313 56.18 -16.95 -31.79
CA ASP A 313 56.16 -17.12 -33.25
C ASP A 313 57.56 -16.93 -33.87
N PHE A 314 58.34 -15.97 -33.37
CA PHE A 314 59.71 -15.75 -33.79
C PHE A 314 60.62 -16.93 -33.43
N TYR A 315 60.51 -17.44 -32.19
CA TYR A 315 61.29 -18.62 -31.79
C TYR A 315 60.87 -19.88 -32.53
N LYS A 316 59.57 -20.05 -32.80
CA LYS A 316 59.04 -21.17 -33.60
C LYS A 316 59.56 -21.11 -35.03
N TRP A 317 59.61 -19.92 -35.63
CA TRP A 317 60.21 -19.71 -36.94
C TRP A 317 61.71 -20.03 -36.93
N MET A 318 62.44 -19.57 -35.91
CA MET A 318 63.87 -19.87 -35.76
C MET A 318 64.16 -21.37 -35.60
N ASP A 319 63.30 -22.10 -34.90
CA ASP A 319 63.48 -23.55 -34.70
C ASP A 319 63.14 -24.33 -35.98
N GLN A 320 62.11 -23.90 -36.72
CA GLN A 320 61.75 -24.49 -38.02
C GLN A 320 62.83 -24.32 -39.09
N HIS A 321 63.59 -23.22 -39.05
CA HIS A 321 64.63 -22.90 -40.06
C HIS A 321 66.05 -23.12 -39.53
N LYS A 322 66.20 -23.89 -38.44
CA LYS A 322 67.46 -24.08 -37.72
C LYS A 322 68.56 -24.73 -38.56
N GLU A 323 68.23 -25.69 -39.42
CA GLU A 323 69.20 -26.36 -40.29
C GLU A 323 69.73 -25.42 -41.39
N GLU A 324 68.87 -24.55 -41.93
CA GLU A 324 69.25 -23.52 -42.92
C GLU A 324 70.10 -22.42 -42.28
N LEU A 325 69.74 -22.01 -41.06
CA LEU A 325 70.45 -21.02 -40.26
C LEU A 325 71.85 -21.49 -39.80
N GLN A 326 72.10 -22.80 -39.76
CA GLN A 326 73.42 -23.38 -39.43
C GLN A 326 74.37 -23.46 -40.64
N GLN A 327 73.85 -23.32 -41.86
CA GLN A 327 74.65 -23.31 -43.09
C GLN A 327 75.10 -21.90 -43.51
N MET A 328 74.59 -20.86 -42.84
CA MET A 328 74.92 -19.46 -43.10
C MET A 328 76.10 -18.98 -42.24
N THR A 329 76.76 -17.91 -42.67
CA THR A 329 77.75 -17.23 -41.82
C THR A 329 77.08 -16.48 -40.68
N ASP A 330 77.79 -16.26 -39.57
CA ASP A 330 77.24 -15.60 -38.37
C ASP A 330 76.68 -14.19 -38.67
N GLU A 331 77.30 -13.44 -39.60
CA GLU A 331 76.80 -12.12 -40.03
C GLU A 331 75.49 -12.20 -40.82
N GLU A 332 75.37 -13.15 -41.76
CA GLU A 332 74.15 -13.36 -42.54
C GLU A 332 72.99 -13.82 -41.65
N GLN A 333 73.28 -14.72 -40.72
CA GLN A 333 72.31 -15.22 -39.75
C GLN A 333 71.77 -14.10 -38.86
N LEU A 334 72.64 -13.20 -38.42
CA LEU A 334 72.26 -12.05 -37.59
C LEU A 334 71.37 -11.06 -38.38
N GLN A 335 71.73 -10.75 -39.63
CA GLN A 335 70.93 -9.85 -40.45
C GLN A 335 69.54 -10.40 -40.76
N LEU A 336 69.44 -11.70 -41.06
CA LEU A 336 68.17 -12.35 -41.31
C LEU A 336 67.25 -12.30 -40.07
N LYS A 337 67.79 -12.61 -38.89
CA LYS A 337 67.07 -12.52 -37.61
C LYS A 337 66.53 -11.10 -37.36
N ILE A 338 67.35 -10.07 -37.62
CA ILE A 338 66.94 -8.67 -37.47
C ILE A 338 65.81 -8.31 -38.45
N GLN A 339 65.90 -8.72 -39.71
CA GLN A 339 64.86 -8.45 -40.71
C GLN A 339 63.53 -9.11 -40.38
N ILE A 340 63.58 -10.35 -39.90
CA ILE A 340 62.36 -11.11 -39.54
C ILE A 340 61.73 -10.51 -38.29
N TRP A 341 62.52 -10.20 -37.27
CA TRP A 341 62.04 -9.49 -36.09
C TRP A 341 61.37 -8.17 -36.45
N LYS A 342 62.01 -7.39 -37.33
CA LYS A 342 61.45 -6.13 -37.83
C LYS A 342 60.13 -6.34 -38.58
N SER A 343 60.04 -7.38 -39.40
CA SER A 343 58.82 -7.70 -40.15
C SER A 343 57.66 -8.10 -39.23
N PHE A 344 57.92 -8.90 -38.19
CA PHE A 344 56.91 -9.22 -37.18
C PHE A 344 56.47 -8.00 -36.36
N SER A 345 57.42 -7.13 -35.99
CA SER A 345 57.14 -5.86 -35.32
C SER A 345 56.30 -4.93 -36.20
N ASP A 346 56.65 -4.79 -37.48
CA ASP A 346 55.94 -3.94 -38.44
C ASP A 346 54.52 -4.46 -38.71
N LEU A 347 54.33 -5.78 -38.78
CA LEU A 347 53.00 -6.40 -38.86
C LEU A 347 52.12 -6.08 -37.65
N LEU A 348 52.70 -6.09 -36.44
CA LEU A 348 51.94 -5.76 -35.23
C LEU A 348 51.59 -4.27 -35.15
N VAL A 349 52.50 -3.40 -35.58
CA VAL A 349 52.21 -1.96 -35.70
C VAL A 349 51.14 -1.73 -36.77
N ALA A 350 51.18 -2.44 -37.90
CA ALA A 350 50.19 -2.30 -38.97
C ALA A 350 48.79 -2.82 -38.58
N SER A 351 48.69 -3.95 -37.88
CA SER A 351 47.39 -4.48 -37.41
C SER A 351 46.76 -3.58 -36.34
N ASN A 352 47.57 -2.98 -35.47
CA ASN A 352 47.11 -2.18 -34.33
C ASN A 352 47.12 -0.66 -34.56
N SER A 353 47.63 -0.16 -35.69
CA SER A 353 47.55 1.25 -36.08
C SER A 353 46.17 1.66 -36.61
N SER A 354 45.23 0.71 -36.71
CA SER A 354 43.81 0.97 -36.95
C SER A 354 43.13 1.52 -35.68
N PHE A 355 43.52 2.73 -35.26
CA PHE A 355 42.80 3.50 -34.24
C PHE A 355 41.41 3.90 -34.77
N GLY A 356 40.43 3.03 -34.56
CA GLY A 356 39.03 3.27 -34.89
C GLY A 356 38.22 3.59 -33.64
N THR A 357 37.35 4.59 -33.71
CA THR A 357 36.21 4.68 -32.79
C THR A 357 35.11 3.77 -33.31
N VAL A 358 34.60 2.86 -32.47
CA VAL A 358 33.41 2.07 -32.81
C VAL A 358 32.22 2.71 -32.10
N ILE A 359 31.11 2.87 -32.83
CA ILE A 359 29.85 3.33 -32.26
C ILE A 359 29.29 2.18 -31.40
N LYS A 360 29.36 2.33 -30.09
CA LYS A 360 28.68 1.46 -29.13
C LYS A 360 27.27 2.01 -28.89
N LYS A 361 26.27 1.19 -29.21
CA LYS A 361 24.87 1.47 -28.91
C LYS A 361 24.57 0.96 -27.50
N ILE A 362 24.20 1.85 -26.60
CA ILE A 362 23.76 1.51 -25.25
C ILE A 362 22.23 1.54 -25.27
N GLU A 363 21.61 0.41 -24.94
CA GLU A 363 20.16 0.29 -24.90
C GLU A 363 19.62 1.00 -23.66
N ARG A 364 18.48 1.68 -23.82
CA ARG A 364 17.81 2.42 -22.75
C ARG A 364 16.51 1.75 -22.34
N GLU A 365 15.91 2.30 -21.30
CA GLU A 365 14.82 1.73 -20.50
C GLU A 365 13.64 1.25 -21.35
N VAL A 366 13.18 2.03 -22.35
CA VAL A 366 12.06 1.59 -23.19
C VAL A 366 12.46 0.39 -24.06
N LEU A 367 13.65 0.42 -24.66
CA LEU A 367 14.13 -0.68 -25.51
C LEU A 367 14.36 -1.95 -24.69
N ILE A 368 14.95 -1.82 -23.50
CA ILE A 368 15.16 -2.93 -22.56
C ILE A 368 13.80 -3.51 -22.16
N ALA A 369 12.83 -2.68 -21.80
CA ALA A 369 11.49 -3.11 -21.39
C ALA A 369 10.81 -3.97 -22.48
N VAL A 370 10.85 -3.52 -23.73
CA VAL A 370 10.28 -4.22 -24.89
C VAL A 370 10.96 -5.58 -25.11
N LYS A 371 12.29 -5.62 -25.01
CA LYS A 371 13.10 -6.82 -25.23
C LYS A 371 13.07 -7.81 -24.07
N GLU A 372 12.90 -7.36 -22.85
CA GLU A 372 12.82 -8.21 -21.66
C GLU A 372 11.38 -8.64 -21.38
N GLY A 373 10.38 -7.89 -21.85
CA GLY A 373 8.98 -8.13 -21.53
C GLY A 373 8.67 -7.67 -20.11
N ARG A 374 9.12 -6.46 -19.75
CA ARG A 374 8.90 -5.83 -18.45
C ARG A 374 8.09 -4.56 -18.60
N PRO A 375 7.34 -4.13 -17.56
CA PRO A 375 6.69 -2.84 -17.58
C PRO A 375 7.69 -1.68 -17.61
N VAL A 376 7.35 -0.61 -18.32
CA VAL A 376 8.04 0.67 -18.30
C VAL A 376 7.09 1.78 -17.83
N ILE A 377 7.59 2.65 -16.98
CA ILE A 377 6.89 3.82 -16.46
C ILE A 377 7.60 5.07 -16.95
N ILE A 378 6.84 5.96 -17.59
CA ILE A 378 7.29 7.32 -17.89
C ILE A 378 6.53 8.27 -16.96
N ASP A 379 7.23 8.79 -15.96
CA ASP A 379 6.68 9.76 -15.03
C ASP A 379 6.57 11.13 -15.70
N GLU A 380 5.51 11.88 -15.40
CA GLU A 380 5.26 13.21 -15.98
C GLU A 380 5.33 13.22 -17.51
N LEU A 381 4.69 12.25 -18.17
CA LEU A 381 4.71 12.08 -19.62
C LEU A 381 4.25 13.35 -20.38
N ASN A 382 3.40 14.17 -19.77
CA ASN A 382 2.93 15.44 -20.34
C ASN A 382 3.96 16.58 -20.30
N THR A 383 5.10 16.43 -19.60
CA THR A 383 6.21 17.39 -19.68
C THR A 383 7.13 17.12 -20.88
N ILE A 384 7.06 15.93 -21.48
CA ILE A 384 7.90 15.58 -22.63
C ILE A 384 7.39 16.30 -23.89
N ALA A 385 8.32 16.80 -24.70
CA ALA A 385 7.97 17.41 -25.98
C ALA A 385 7.30 16.40 -26.91
N MET A 386 6.16 16.77 -27.51
CA MET A 386 5.34 15.88 -28.36
C MET A 386 6.14 15.22 -29.49
N GLN A 387 7.09 15.95 -30.08
CA GLN A 387 7.97 15.43 -31.13
C GLN A 387 8.77 14.18 -30.72
N ASN A 388 9.14 14.07 -29.44
CA ASN A 388 9.89 12.93 -28.91
C ASN A 388 8.94 11.76 -28.60
N LEU A 389 7.71 12.05 -28.15
CA LEU A 389 6.68 11.04 -27.88
C LEU A 389 6.20 10.31 -29.14
N ILE A 390 6.30 10.92 -30.33
CA ILE A 390 5.91 10.29 -31.61
C ILE A 390 6.65 8.96 -31.84
N ALA A 391 7.88 8.84 -31.34
CA ALA A 391 8.67 7.62 -31.45
C ALA A 391 8.05 6.40 -30.74
N LEU A 392 7.18 6.62 -29.75
CA LEU A 392 6.50 5.56 -29.01
C LEU A 392 5.29 5.01 -29.77
N ASN A 393 4.79 5.70 -30.80
CA ASN A 393 3.52 5.38 -31.44
C ASN A 393 3.42 3.93 -31.94
N ASP A 394 4.46 3.42 -32.61
CA ASP A 394 4.42 2.06 -33.18
C ASP A 394 4.50 0.98 -32.09
N ILE A 395 5.10 1.28 -30.94
CA ILE A 395 5.14 0.39 -29.78
C ILE A 395 3.78 0.38 -29.07
N LEU A 396 3.18 1.56 -28.89
CA LEU A 396 1.90 1.72 -28.19
C LEU A 396 0.69 1.16 -28.97
N GLN A 397 0.80 1.05 -30.30
CA GLN A 397 -0.27 0.51 -31.16
C GLN A 397 -0.22 -1.01 -31.33
N ARG A 398 0.91 -1.63 -30.98
CA ARG A 398 1.16 -3.05 -31.25
C ARG A 398 1.07 -3.86 -29.95
N HIS A 399 0.56 -5.09 -30.05
CA HIS A 399 0.41 -5.97 -28.89
C HIS A 399 1.67 -6.80 -28.64
N ALA A 400 1.82 -7.29 -27.40
CA ALA A 400 2.84 -8.28 -27.09
C ALA A 400 2.73 -9.51 -27.99
N GLY A 401 3.86 -10.01 -28.49
CA GLY A 401 3.92 -11.07 -29.50
C GLY A 401 4.01 -10.56 -30.95
N SER A 402 3.95 -9.24 -31.17
CA SER A 402 4.18 -8.63 -32.48
C SER A 402 5.53 -7.91 -32.55
N THR A 403 6.00 -7.59 -33.76
CA THR A 403 7.19 -6.78 -33.98
C THR A 403 6.79 -5.32 -34.11
N ALA A 404 7.49 -4.37 -33.48
CA ALA A 404 7.34 -2.93 -33.68
C ALA A 404 8.62 -2.35 -34.30
N TYR A 405 8.49 -1.34 -35.14
CA TYR A 405 9.63 -0.65 -35.73
C TYR A 405 10.02 0.55 -34.89
N ILE A 406 11.29 0.58 -34.48
CA ILE A 406 11.85 1.68 -33.70
C ILE A 406 12.92 2.39 -34.53
N THR A 407 12.73 3.68 -34.81
CA THR A 407 13.58 4.48 -35.71
C THR A 407 15.06 4.46 -35.30
N GLY A 408 15.96 3.98 -36.17
CA GLY A 408 17.40 3.92 -35.83
C GLY A 408 17.84 2.68 -35.03
N VAL A 409 16.89 1.83 -34.60
CA VAL A 409 17.13 0.47 -34.09
C VAL A 409 16.72 -0.57 -35.14
N GLY A 410 15.51 -0.46 -35.68
CA GLY A 410 14.91 -1.43 -36.59
C GLY A 410 13.71 -2.16 -35.96
N PRO A 411 13.26 -3.28 -36.54
CA PRO A 411 12.16 -4.07 -35.99
C PRO A 411 12.58 -4.77 -34.69
N VAL A 412 11.77 -4.63 -33.65
CA VAL A 412 11.97 -5.23 -32.31
C VAL A 412 10.74 -6.04 -31.95
N TYR A 413 10.93 -7.26 -31.47
CA TYR A 413 9.85 -8.12 -30.99
C TYR A 413 9.41 -7.71 -29.59
N ILE A 414 8.11 -7.40 -29.41
CA ILE A 414 7.54 -7.05 -28.11
C ILE A 414 7.31 -8.33 -27.30
N LYS A 415 8.10 -8.56 -26.25
CA LYS A 415 7.96 -9.77 -25.43
C LYS A 415 6.69 -9.75 -24.56
N PRO A 416 6.03 -10.91 -24.34
CA PRO A 416 4.94 -11.05 -23.38
C PRO A 416 5.35 -10.64 -21.97
N GLY A 417 4.59 -9.73 -21.37
CA GLY A 417 4.90 -9.09 -20.08
C GLY A 417 5.31 -7.63 -20.22
N PHE A 418 5.56 -7.13 -21.44
CA PHE A 418 5.72 -5.70 -21.68
C PHE A 418 4.41 -4.96 -21.36
N GLY A 419 4.54 -3.87 -20.61
CA GLY A 419 3.46 -2.96 -20.25
C GLY A 419 3.96 -1.53 -20.28
N PHE A 420 3.12 -0.59 -20.69
CA PHE A 420 3.48 0.83 -20.73
C PHE A 420 2.55 1.63 -19.84
N ILE A 421 3.12 2.39 -18.90
CA ILE A 421 2.37 3.29 -18.03
C ILE A 421 2.96 4.70 -18.14
N GLY A 422 2.15 5.67 -18.50
CA GLY A 422 2.48 7.09 -18.35
C GLY A 422 1.80 7.67 -17.12
N THR A 423 2.45 8.55 -16.39
CA THR A 423 1.78 9.41 -15.40
C THR A 423 1.71 10.85 -15.92
N GLY A 424 0.76 11.64 -15.43
CA GLY A 424 0.71 13.06 -15.77
C GLY A 424 -0.06 13.88 -14.75
N ASN A 425 0.34 15.13 -14.61
CA ASN A 425 -0.41 16.09 -13.80
C ASN A 425 -1.61 16.62 -14.60
N LEU A 426 -2.77 16.66 -13.96
CA LEU A 426 -4.00 17.17 -14.58
C LEU A 426 -4.02 18.70 -14.50
N SER A 427 -3.63 19.38 -15.58
CA SER A 427 -3.79 20.83 -15.68
C SER A 427 -5.28 21.16 -15.86
N THR A 428 -5.80 22.01 -14.99
CA THR A 428 -7.18 22.53 -15.07
C THR A 428 -7.12 24.02 -15.41
N GLN A 429 -8.25 24.64 -15.76
CA GLN A 429 -8.31 26.10 -15.95
C GLN A 429 -7.85 26.89 -14.71
N LEU A 430 -7.82 26.24 -13.53
CA LEU A 430 -7.53 26.82 -12.21
C LEU A 430 -6.10 26.55 -11.74
N VAL A 431 -5.58 25.36 -12.05
CA VAL A 431 -4.21 24.94 -11.69
C VAL A 431 -3.47 24.61 -12.98
N ASN A 432 -2.64 25.56 -13.43
CA ASN A 432 -1.73 25.37 -14.55
C ASN A 432 -0.36 24.93 -14.01
N TYR A 433 0.00 23.68 -14.26
CA TYR A 433 1.36 23.22 -14.02
C TYR A 433 2.26 23.76 -15.13
N GLU A 434 3.11 24.74 -14.79
CA GLU A 434 4.09 25.30 -15.71
C GLU A 434 4.92 24.18 -16.36
N GLY A 435 5.06 24.20 -17.69
CA GLY A 435 5.81 23.19 -18.44
C GLY A 435 5.05 21.89 -18.75
N THR A 436 3.73 21.83 -18.54
CA THR A 436 2.92 20.70 -19.02
C THR A 436 2.26 21.00 -20.37
N ASN A 437 2.40 20.08 -21.32
CA ASN A 437 1.72 20.13 -22.61
C ASN A 437 0.49 19.21 -22.57
N GLU A 438 -0.65 19.67 -23.06
CA GLU A 438 -1.76 18.75 -23.33
C GLU A 438 -1.33 17.73 -24.38
N LEU A 439 -1.54 16.45 -24.09
CA LEU A 439 -1.28 15.39 -25.05
C LEU A 439 -2.27 15.51 -26.21
N ASN A 440 -1.76 15.44 -27.43
CA ASN A 440 -2.61 15.43 -28.63
C ASN A 440 -3.67 14.31 -28.50
N PRO A 441 -4.94 14.57 -28.83
CA PRO A 441 -6.02 13.58 -28.75
C PRO A 441 -5.70 12.21 -29.39
N ALA A 442 -4.98 12.19 -30.52
CA ALA A 442 -4.58 10.96 -31.18
C ALA A 442 -3.54 10.17 -30.36
N PHE A 443 -2.62 10.85 -29.67
CA PHE A 443 -1.69 10.18 -28.76
C PHE A 443 -2.43 9.65 -27.53
N LYS A 444 -3.29 10.48 -26.93
CA LYS A 444 -4.13 10.11 -25.77
C LYS A 444 -5.06 8.92 -26.06
N SER A 445 -5.60 8.79 -27.27
CA SER A 445 -6.50 7.69 -27.64
C SER A 445 -5.85 6.31 -27.67
N ARG A 446 -4.52 6.22 -27.57
CA ARG A 446 -3.78 4.95 -27.46
C ARG A 446 -3.71 4.42 -26.03
N PHE A 447 -4.15 5.22 -25.05
CA PHE A 447 -4.10 4.89 -23.64
C PHE A 447 -5.50 4.67 -23.08
N VAL A 448 -5.61 3.74 -22.13
CA VAL A 448 -6.68 3.81 -21.14
C VAL A 448 -6.30 4.88 -20.12
N THR A 449 -7.06 5.97 -20.10
CA THR A 449 -6.85 7.04 -19.11
C THR A 449 -7.53 6.67 -17.79
N ILE A 450 -6.76 6.67 -16.70
CA ILE A 450 -7.25 6.44 -15.34
C ILE A 450 -7.03 7.71 -14.54
N GLU A 451 -8.12 8.29 -14.05
CA GLU A 451 -8.05 9.43 -13.14
C GLU A 451 -7.80 8.93 -11.71
N TYR A 452 -6.69 9.38 -11.13
CA TYR A 452 -6.27 9.04 -9.78
C TYR A 452 -5.90 10.29 -8.98
N ASN A 453 -6.91 10.76 -8.24
CA ASN A 453 -6.86 11.90 -7.34
C ASN A 453 -6.80 11.45 -5.88
N TYR A 454 -7.22 12.30 -4.95
CA TYR A 454 -7.15 12.02 -3.52
C TYR A 454 -8.21 11.02 -3.05
N VAL A 455 -7.83 10.26 -2.02
CA VAL A 455 -8.62 9.21 -1.38
C VAL A 455 -9.95 9.76 -0.82
N PRO A 456 -11.06 8.99 -0.89
CA PRO A 456 -12.37 9.42 -0.38
C PRO A 456 -12.40 9.70 1.14
N GLN A 457 -13.26 10.65 1.51
CA GLN A 457 -13.56 11.02 2.90
C GLN A 457 -14.87 11.82 2.94
N ASN A 458 -15.77 11.50 3.87
CA ASN A 458 -16.95 12.33 4.12
C ASN A 458 -16.54 13.66 4.75
N ILE A 459 -17.10 14.77 4.26
CA ILE A 459 -16.77 16.13 4.72
C ILE A 459 -17.72 16.68 5.81
N SER A 460 -18.74 15.89 6.18
CA SER A 460 -19.81 16.29 7.10
C SER A 460 -20.11 15.19 8.13
N GLY A 461 -20.71 15.59 9.24
CA GLY A 461 -21.06 14.70 10.36
C GLY A 461 -19.91 14.50 11.34
N SER A 462 -20.25 14.03 12.54
CA SER A 462 -19.27 13.61 13.55
C SER A 462 -18.82 12.16 13.31
N LEU A 463 -17.74 11.74 13.98
CA LEU A 463 -17.23 10.37 13.91
C LEU A 463 -18.28 9.33 14.34
N LYS A 464 -19.11 9.66 15.35
CA LYS A 464 -20.12 8.75 15.92
C LYS A 464 -21.38 8.60 15.06
N GLU A 465 -21.63 9.56 14.16
CA GLU A 465 -22.85 9.65 13.34
C GLU A 465 -22.60 9.18 11.89
N GLN A 466 -21.46 8.54 11.61
CA GLN A 466 -21.17 8.03 10.28
C GLN A 466 -22.02 6.80 9.96
N GLU A 467 -22.84 6.88 8.91
CA GLU A 467 -23.64 5.76 8.42
C GLU A 467 -22.79 4.65 7.78
N PHE A 468 -21.73 5.04 7.06
CA PHE A 468 -20.82 4.14 6.33
C PHE A 468 -19.35 4.48 6.64
N PRO A 469 -18.85 4.12 7.83
CA PRO A 469 -17.48 4.41 8.25
C PRO A 469 -16.41 3.92 7.26
N GLU A 470 -16.65 2.79 6.60
CA GLU A 470 -15.74 2.14 5.66
C GLU A 470 -15.43 2.97 4.41
N ARG A 471 -16.29 3.95 4.09
CA ARG A 471 -16.06 4.91 2.98
C ARG A 471 -15.09 6.03 3.34
N ASN A 472 -14.76 6.20 4.63
CA ASN A 472 -13.80 7.18 5.11
C ASN A 472 -12.36 6.64 4.98
N GLU A 473 -11.96 6.37 3.74
CA GLU A 473 -10.69 5.73 3.42
C GLU A 473 -9.48 6.59 3.81
N LEU A 474 -9.59 7.93 3.75
CA LEU A 474 -8.52 8.81 4.24
C LEU A 474 -8.33 8.68 5.75
N PHE A 475 -9.42 8.62 6.51
CA PHE A 475 -9.35 8.39 7.94
C PHE A 475 -8.74 7.03 8.27
N ARG A 476 -9.07 5.98 7.51
CA ARG A 476 -8.42 4.67 7.61
C ARG A 476 -6.90 4.76 7.44
N ILE A 477 -6.39 5.49 6.45
CA ILE A 477 -4.94 5.70 6.26
C ILE A 477 -4.29 6.41 7.46
N ILE A 478 -4.98 7.41 8.03
CA ILE A 478 -4.49 8.14 9.21
C ILE A 478 -4.40 7.20 10.42
N ILE A 479 -5.42 6.38 10.64
CA ILE A 479 -5.50 5.45 11.76
C ILE A 479 -4.46 4.33 11.61
N SER A 480 -4.28 3.77 10.41
CA SER A 480 -3.23 2.78 10.13
C SER A 480 -1.81 3.31 10.35
N GLN A 481 -1.56 4.62 10.15
CA GLN A 481 -0.27 5.25 10.46
C GLN A 481 0.02 5.28 11.98
N LEU A 482 -1.02 5.36 12.80
CA LEU A 482 -0.93 5.50 14.25
C LEU A 482 -0.98 4.14 14.96
N ALA A 483 -1.49 3.11 14.29
CA ALA A 483 -1.59 1.77 14.83
C ALA A 483 -0.22 1.08 14.93
N ASP A 484 -0.07 0.28 15.99
CA ASP A 484 1.06 -0.61 16.16
C ASP A 484 0.93 -1.84 15.25
N LYS A 485 1.94 -2.72 15.28
CA LYS A 485 1.95 -3.95 14.45
C LYS A 485 0.81 -4.92 14.74
N ASN A 486 0.15 -4.79 15.89
CA ASN A 486 -0.95 -5.64 16.32
C ASN A 486 -2.32 -5.00 16.00
N GLY A 487 -2.35 -3.81 15.39
CA GLY A 487 -3.57 -3.07 15.07
C GLY A 487 -4.10 -2.21 16.21
N SER A 488 -3.35 -2.02 17.29
CA SER A 488 -3.76 -1.27 18.47
C SER A 488 -3.21 0.16 18.44
N ILE A 489 -3.88 1.09 19.12
CA ILE A 489 -3.52 2.51 19.11
C ILE A 489 -3.39 3.02 20.54
N HIS A 490 -2.35 3.83 20.76
CA HIS A 490 -2.08 4.49 22.04
C HIS A 490 -2.10 5.99 21.81
N ILE A 491 -3.12 6.67 22.32
CA ILE A 491 -3.31 8.12 22.13
C ILE A 491 -3.80 8.77 23.43
N PRO A 492 -3.49 10.06 23.65
CA PRO A 492 -4.02 10.79 24.79
C PRO A 492 -5.51 11.04 24.59
N GLN A 493 -6.32 10.96 25.64
CA GLN A 493 -7.77 11.25 25.62
C GLN A 493 -8.49 10.70 24.37
N CYS A 494 -8.58 9.37 24.22
CA CYS A 494 -9.02 8.68 23.00
C CYS A 494 -10.22 9.33 22.31
N LYS A 495 -11.30 9.62 23.04
CA LYS A 495 -12.53 10.20 22.47
C LYS A 495 -12.28 11.55 21.78
N ARG A 496 -11.58 12.46 22.43
CA ARG A 496 -11.32 13.81 21.89
C ARG A 496 -10.36 13.73 20.70
N THR A 497 -9.30 12.95 20.83
CA THR A 497 -8.24 12.86 19.82
C THR A 497 -8.72 12.17 18.55
N LEU A 498 -9.56 11.12 18.66
CA LEU A 498 -10.19 10.50 17.49
C LEU A 498 -11.13 11.46 16.75
N ASP A 499 -11.93 12.24 17.46
CA ASP A 499 -12.78 13.28 16.86
C ASP A 499 -11.94 14.39 16.19
N GLU A 500 -10.78 14.74 16.76
CA GLU A 500 -9.82 15.69 16.15
C GLU A 500 -9.17 15.11 14.88
N LEU A 501 -8.73 13.84 14.91
CA LEU A 501 -8.17 13.15 13.73
C LEU A 501 -9.21 12.98 12.63
N PHE A 502 -10.47 12.70 12.98
CA PHE A 502 -11.56 12.64 12.01
C PHE A 502 -11.80 14.01 11.37
N ARG A 503 -11.89 15.09 12.16
CA ARG A 503 -11.99 16.47 11.64
C ARG A 503 -10.77 16.88 10.82
N PHE A 504 -9.58 16.37 11.15
CA PHE A 504 -8.37 16.58 10.35
C PHE A 504 -8.51 15.93 8.96
N SER A 505 -9.02 14.69 8.89
CA SER A 505 -9.31 14.03 7.61
C SER A 505 -10.33 14.83 6.77
N GLN A 506 -11.36 15.40 7.40
CA GLN A 506 -12.36 16.24 6.74
C GLN A 506 -11.75 17.53 6.18
N LEU A 507 -10.93 18.22 6.98
CA LEU A 507 -10.19 19.41 6.57
C LEU A 507 -9.32 19.11 5.33
N CYS A 508 -8.57 18.00 5.37
CA CYS A 508 -7.74 17.57 4.25
C CYS A 508 -8.59 17.42 2.99
N ARG A 509 -9.73 16.72 3.07
CA ARG A 509 -10.61 16.51 1.93
C ARG A 509 -11.21 17.79 1.38
N VAL A 510 -11.59 18.74 2.24
CA VAL A 510 -12.10 20.05 1.80
C VAL A 510 -11.05 20.82 1.02
N THR A 511 -9.82 20.91 1.54
CA THR A 511 -8.73 21.61 0.83
C THR A 511 -8.41 20.92 -0.50
N GLN A 512 -8.42 19.59 -0.55
CA GLN A 512 -8.26 18.81 -1.77
C GLN A 512 -9.37 19.10 -2.79
N ASN A 513 -10.64 19.08 -2.39
CA ASN A 513 -11.76 19.36 -3.31
C ASN A 513 -11.69 20.77 -3.91
N VAL A 514 -11.27 21.75 -3.12
CA VAL A 514 -11.08 23.16 -3.56
C VAL A 514 -9.93 23.23 -4.57
N PHE A 515 -8.79 22.60 -4.27
CA PHE A 515 -7.65 22.51 -5.18
C PHE A 515 -8.00 21.80 -6.51
N MET A 516 -8.91 20.84 -6.47
CA MET A 516 -9.42 20.15 -7.67
C MET A 516 -10.44 20.96 -8.49
N GLY A 517 -10.89 22.12 -8.00
CA GLY A 517 -11.98 22.88 -8.63
C GLY A 517 -13.37 22.24 -8.51
N LYS A 518 -13.52 21.12 -7.78
CA LYS A 518 -14.79 20.40 -7.62
C LYS A 518 -15.83 21.16 -6.79
N TRP A 519 -15.42 22.23 -6.13
CA TRP A 519 -16.33 23.13 -5.43
C TRP A 519 -17.24 23.91 -6.40
N LYS A 520 -16.85 24.04 -7.67
CA LYS A 520 -17.63 24.72 -8.73
C LYS A 520 -18.82 23.92 -9.25
N GLU A 521 -18.78 22.58 -9.16
CA GLU A 521 -19.81 21.70 -9.76
C GLU A 521 -21.02 21.45 -8.85
N ASN A 522 -20.84 21.56 -7.53
CA ASN A 522 -21.87 21.21 -6.55
C ASN A 522 -22.76 22.39 -6.10
N GLN A 523 -22.53 23.61 -6.61
CA GLN A 523 -23.38 24.78 -6.33
C GLN A 523 -24.13 25.23 -7.59
N VAL A 524 -25.10 24.44 -8.04
CA VAL A 524 -26.15 24.92 -8.97
C VAL A 524 -27.28 25.56 -8.16
N GLU A 525 -26.96 26.52 -7.27
CA GLU A 525 -27.95 27.48 -6.76
C GLU A 525 -27.31 28.63 -5.95
N LYS A 526 -27.58 29.85 -6.43
CA LYS A 526 -27.54 31.20 -5.79
C LYS A 526 -26.27 32.04 -5.93
N ASP A 527 -26.36 32.96 -6.90
CA ASP A 527 -26.02 34.38 -6.84
C ASP A 527 -25.28 34.85 -5.58
N PHE A 528 -23.95 34.83 -5.59
CA PHE A 528 -23.13 35.84 -4.92
C PHE A 528 -21.80 36.00 -5.66
N SER A 529 -21.55 37.21 -6.15
CA SER A 529 -20.29 37.68 -6.73
C SER A 529 -19.23 37.91 -5.63
N VAL A 530 -18.89 36.87 -4.88
CA VAL A 530 -17.73 36.85 -3.99
C VAL A 530 -16.69 35.99 -4.68
N ASP A 531 -15.48 36.54 -4.86
CA ASP A 531 -14.32 35.82 -5.42
C ASP A 531 -14.28 34.40 -4.85
N GLU A 532 -14.51 33.41 -5.73
CA GLU A 532 -14.60 32.01 -5.34
C GLU A 532 -13.26 31.54 -4.76
N PRO A 533 -13.25 30.75 -3.68
CA PRO A 533 -12.00 30.29 -3.08
C PRO A 533 -11.27 29.33 -4.02
N GLU A 534 -10.05 29.69 -4.40
CA GLU A 534 -9.17 28.91 -5.28
C GLU A 534 -7.82 28.69 -4.60
N LEU A 535 -7.33 27.45 -4.64
CA LEU A 535 -5.99 27.09 -4.16
C LEU A 535 -5.04 26.93 -5.35
N ARG A 536 -3.89 27.62 -5.33
CA ARG A 536 -2.97 27.66 -6.48
C ARG A 536 -1.80 26.70 -6.35
N GLU A 537 -1.15 26.67 -5.19
CA GLU A 537 0.12 25.99 -4.96
C GLU A 537 0.06 24.97 -3.83
N ALA A 538 -0.74 25.22 -2.78
CA ALA A 538 -0.73 24.42 -1.56
C ALA A 538 -2.00 23.58 -1.37
N VAL A 539 -1.80 22.31 -1.01
CA VAL A 539 -2.87 21.35 -0.71
C VAL A 539 -2.40 20.35 0.36
N LEU A 540 -3.30 19.92 1.24
CA LEU A 540 -3.05 18.83 2.18
C LEU A 540 -3.01 17.48 1.43
N SER A 541 -1.90 17.22 0.74
CA SER A 541 -1.61 15.93 0.09
C SER A 541 -1.35 14.82 1.12
N ILE A 542 -1.41 13.56 0.69
CA ILE A 542 -1.12 12.40 1.57
C ILE A 542 0.25 12.55 2.25
N ARG A 543 1.26 13.04 1.52
CA ARG A 543 2.60 13.31 2.07
C ARG A 543 2.57 14.33 3.21
N ASN A 544 1.81 15.42 3.04
CA ASN A 544 1.70 16.47 4.05
C ASN A 544 0.93 15.97 5.28
N ILE A 545 -0.10 15.15 5.08
CA ILE A 545 -0.88 14.50 6.14
C ILE A 545 0.04 13.63 7.00
N LEU A 546 0.80 12.73 6.37
CA LEU A 546 1.74 11.86 7.08
C LEU A 546 2.83 12.66 7.80
N HIS A 547 3.32 13.75 7.22
CA HIS A 547 4.28 14.64 7.87
C HIS A 547 3.71 15.28 9.14
N VAL A 548 2.48 15.81 9.08
CA VAL A 548 1.79 16.37 10.27
C VAL A 548 1.60 15.31 11.35
N LEU A 549 1.16 14.10 11.00
CA LEU A 549 0.96 13.00 11.94
C LEU A 549 2.27 12.55 12.60
N ASN A 550 3.33 12.38 11.81
CA ASN A 550 4.64 12.00 12.36
C ASN A 550 5.19 13.09 13.29
N ASN A 551 4.97 14.36 12.96
CA ASN A 551 5.40 15.49 13.79
C ASN A 551 4.59 15.58 15.10
N TRP A 552 3.30 15.22 15.07
CA TRP A 552 2.46 15.13 16.25
C TRP A 552 2.83 13.92 17.14
N ASN A 553 2.96 12.73 16.55
CA ASN A 553 3.22 11.48 17.25
C ASN A 553 4.70 11.28 17.64
N SER A 554 5.58 12.22 17.29
CA SER A 554 7.00 12.22 17.69
C SER A 554 7.16 12.64 19.15
N GLY A 555 6.67 11.80 20.06
CA GLY A 555 6.76 12.04 21.51
C GLY A 555 5.78 13.09 22.03
N GLU A 556 4.70 13.40 21.30
CA GLU A 556 3.59 14.24 21.73
C GLU A 556 4.05 15.52 22.47
N GLU A 557 5.07 16.19 21.95
CA GLU A 557 5.57 17.46 22.50
C GLU A 557 4.55 18.59 22.29
N LYS A 558 3.54 18.33 21.45
CA LYS A 558 2.55 19.30 21.01
C LYS A 558 1.20 18.66 20.66
N ASP A 559 0.16 19.49 20.68
CA ASP A 559 -1.16 19.14 20.18
C ASP A 559 -1.20 19.08 18.64
N LEU A 560 -2.30 18.54 18.10
CA LEU A 560 -2.50 18.39 16.66
C LEU A 560 -2.58 19.74 15.93
N SER A 561 -3.06 20.80 16.59
CA SER A 561 -3.14 22.15 16.00
C SER A 561 -1.75 22.72 15.74
N LYS A 562 -0.85 22.65 16.73
CA LYS A 562 0.54 23.09 16.61
C LYS A 562 1.31 22.21 15.63
N ALA A 563 1.04 20.90 15.59
CA ALA A 563 1.63 20.01 14.59
C ALA A 563 1.17 20.36 13.16
N LEU A 564 -0.11 20.71 12.97
CA LEU A 564 -0.64 21.18 11.68
C LEU A 564 0.01 22.50 11.24
N TRP A 565 0.23 23.41 12.19
CA TRP A 565 0.96 24.66 11.91
C TRP A 565 2.39 24.40 11.45
N ASP A 566 3.19 23.75 12.30
CA ASP A 566 4.62 23.52 12.03
C ASP A 566 4.85 22.56 10.85
N GLY A 567 3.97 21.59 10.68
CA GLY A 567 4.12 20.52 9.70
C GLY A 567 3.65 20.89 8.30
N PHE A 568 2.82 21.92 8.15
CA PHE A 568 2.26 22.29 6.85
C PHE A 568 1.93 23.78 6.70
N ILE A 569 1.11 24.38 7.56
CA ILE A 569 0.58 25.74 7.30
C ILE A 569 1.71 26.79 7.25
N SER A 570 2.72 26.66 8.11
CA SER A 570 3.84 27.61 8.16
C SER A 570 4.78 27.54 6.95
N SER A 571 4.76 26.46 6.16
CA SER A 571 5.61 26.32 4.97
C SER A 571 4.95 26.81 3.68
N ILE A 572 3.67 27.20 3.73
CA ILE A 572 2.95 27.73 2.57
C ILE A 572 3.49 29.13 2.23
N THR A 573 3.96 29.28 1.00
CA THR A 573 4.54 30.53 0.47
C THR A 573 3.48 31.47 -0.09
N TYR A 574 2.43 30.92 -0.70
CA TYR A 574 1.34 31.72 -1.28
C TYR A 574 0.34 32.14 -0.21
N ALA A 575 0.19 33.45 -0.01
CA ALA A 575 -0.53 34.01 1.13
C ALA A 575 -2.04 33.67 1.14
N ASP A 576 -2.71 33.69 -0.01
CA ASP A 576 -4.14 33.39 -0.07
C ASP A 576 -4.41 31.91 0.26
N ASP A 577 -3.55 31.00 -0.23
CA ASP A 577 -3.65 29.57 0.08
C ASP A 577 -3.47 29.35 1.58
N GLN A 578 -2.47 29.99 2.18
CA GLN A 578 -2.21 29.89 3.62
C GLN A 578 -3.40 30.39 4.44
N ASN A 579 -3.91 31.58 4.11
CA ASN A 579 -5.02 32.19 4.82
C ASN A 579 -6.32 31.39 4.66
N TYR A 580 -6.57 30.85 3.46
CA TYR A 580 -7.72 29.98 3.21
C TYR A 580 -7.64 28.69 4.03
N ILE A 581 -6.54 27.95 3.95
CA ILE A 581 -6.38 26.68 4.68
C ILE A 581 -6.45 26.91 6.19
N LEU A 582 -5.84 27.98 6.69
CA LEU A 582 -5.91 28.36 8.10
C LEU A 582 -7.35 28.67 8.52
N SER A 583 -8.12 29.40 7.70
CA SER A 583 -9.54 29.69 7.98
C SER A 583 -10.38 28.41 8.04
N GLN A 584 -10.14 27.44 7.14
CA GLN A 584 -10.84 26.16 7.18
C GLN A 584 -10.42 25.35 8.40
N ALA A 585 -9.15 25.36 8.79
CA ALA A 585 -8.70 24.68 10.01
C ALA A 585 -9.43 25.22 11.26
N VAL A 586 -9.56 26.54 11.38
CA VAL A 586 -10.35 27.16 12.47
C VAL A 586 -11.81 26.71 12.42
N ARG A 587 -12.42 26.67 11.23
CA ARG A 587 -13.81 26.19 11.05
C ARG A 587 -14.00 24.74 11.50
N PHE A 588 -13.02 23.87 11.28
CA PHE A 588 -13.03 22.49 11.77
C PHE A 588 -12.63 22.38 13.26
N GLY A 589 -12.44 23.51 13.95
CA GLY A 589 -12.19 23.57 15.39
C GLY A 589 -10.74 23.32 15.79
N PHE A 590 -9.79 23.50 14.86
CA PHE A 590 -8.37 23.62 15.19
C PHE A 590 -8.06 25.03 15.67
N PHE A 591 -6.95 25.20 16.38
CA PHE A 591 -6.47 26.49 16.89
C PHE A 591 -7.48 27.22 17.82
N PRO A 592 -7.95 26.58 18.90
CA PRO A 592 -8.97 27.17 19.75
C PRO A 592 -8.44 28.37 20.56
N VAL A 593 -9.25 29.41 20.69
CA VAL A 593 -8.89 30.64 21.42
C VAL A 593 -8.55 30.35 22.89
N SER A 594 -9.20 29.34 23.49
CA SER A 594 -8.91 28.87 24.86
C SER A 594 -7.46 28.40 25.07
N GLU A 595 -6.79 27.94 24.02
CA GLU A 595 -5.39 27.48 24.03
C GLU A 595 -4.40 28.61 23.67
N GLY A 596 -4.90 29.84 23.50
CA GLY A 596 -4.09 31.04 23.25
C GLY A 596 -3.82 31.32 21.77
N TRP A 597 -4.63 30.76 20.87
CA TRP A 597 -4.63 31.08 19.46
C TRP A 597 -5.50 32.30 19.18
N ASN A 598 -5.06 33.20 18.31
CA ASN A 598 -5.84 34.35 17.83
C ASN A 598 -5.68 34.47 16.33
N ILE A 599 -6.54 33.78 15.59
CA ILE A 599 -6.50 33.76 14.13
C ILE A 599 -7.58 34.69 13.61
N ASP A 600 -7.14 35.80 13.03
CA ASP A 600 -8.02 36.69 12.27
C ASP A 600 -8.18 36.15 10.85
N ILE A 601 -9.43 35.97 10.40
CA ILE A 601 -9.71 35.53 9.03
C ILE A 601 -9.35 36.66 8.08
N LYS A 602 -8.26 36.48 7.32
CA LYS A 602 -7.79 37.43 6.32
C LYS A 602 -8.45 37.16 4.96
N GLY A 603 -8.84 38.23 4.27
CA GLY A 603 -9.37 38.16 2.90
C GLY A 603 -8.28 37.94 1.84
N ILE A 604 -8.70 37.73 0.59
CA ILE A 604 -7.81 37.57 -0.57
C ILE A 604 -6.93 38.81 -0.74
N GLY A 605 -5.63 38.61 -1.01
CA GLY A 605 -4.62 39.65 -1.18
C GLY A 605 -3.93 40.10 0.11
N ALA A 606 -4.27 39.50 1.26
CA ALA A 606 -3.59 39.77 2.53
C ALA A 606 -2.22 39.07 2.60
N THR A 607 -1.31 39.59 3.45
CA THR A 607 0.01 38.96 3.66
C THR A 607 -0.12 37.61 4.36
N THR A 608 0.94 36.80 4.24
CA THR A 608 1.08 35.57 5.03
C THR A 608 0.96 35.89 6.52
N THR A 609 0.42 34.92 7.25
CA THR A 609 0.23 35.02 8.69
C THR A 609 1.44 34.43 9.39
N THR A 610 2.05 35.19 10.30
CA THR A 610 3.23 34.73 11.05
C THR A 610 2.84 34.07 12.36
N TYR A 611 3.74 33.28 12.94
CA TYR A 611 3.48 32.59 14.20
C TYR A 611 3.27 33.56 15.38
N GLU A 612 3.96 34.70 15.37
CA GLU A 612 3.85 35.72 16.42
C GLU A 612 2.49 36.44 16.38
N GLU A 613 1.91 36.63 15.19
CA GLU A 613 0.58 37.23 15.02
C GLU A 613 -0.54 36.39 15.64
N ILE A 614 -0.44 35.06 15.53
CA ILE A 614 -1.52 34.14 15.90
C ILE A 614 -1.47 33.64 17.34
N ARG A 615 -0.50 34.11 18.14
CA ARG A 615 -0.31 33.69 19.53
C ARG A 615 -0.54 34.85 20.48
N THR A 616 -1.48 34.68 21.41
CA THR A 616 -1.70 35.65 22.50
C THR A 616 -0.79 35.42 23.70
N ARG A 617 -0.17 34.23 23.78
CA ARG A 617 0.76 33.82 24.83
C ARG A 617 1.73 32.75 24.33
N PRO A 618 2.89 32.53 24.99
CA PRO A 618 3.79 31.43 24.66
C PRO A 618 3.05 30.09 24.60
N TYR A 619 3.45 29.23 23.67
CA TYR A 619 2.86 27.90 23.53
C TYR A 619 3.28 27.02 24.70
N LYS A 620 2.31 26.33 25.30
CA LYS A 620 2.53 25.36 26.36
C LYS A 620 1.55 24.21 26.17
N TYR A 621 2.09 23.01 26.01
CA TYR A 621 1.32 21.79 25.95
C TYR A 621 1.52 21.00 27.25
N ILE A 622 0.43 20.47 27.79
CA ILE A 622 0.46 19.53 28.91
C ILE A 622 -0.18 18.26 28.39
N ARG A 623 0.61 17.20 28.28
CA ARG A 623 0.14 15.92 27.76
C ARG A 623 -0.94 15.34 28.68
N PRO A 624 -2.12 14.96 28.14
CA PRO A 624 -3.13 14.23 28.88
C PRO A 624 -2.73 12.77 29.18
N SER A 625 -3.53 12.05 29.97
CA SER A 625 -3.34 10.63 30.22
C SER A 625 -3.49 9.82 28.93
N MET A 626 -2.59 8.86 28.74
CA MET A 626 -2.64 7.90 27.63
C MET A 626 -3.72 6.86 27.84
N GLU A 627 -4.45 6.56 26.77
CA GLU A 627 -5.44 5.50 26.71
C GLU A 627 -5.07 4.53 25.59
N THR A 628 -5.36 3.24 25.80
CA THR A 628 -5.06 2.17 24.83
C THR A 628 -6.36 1.67 24.20
N LEU A 629 -6.41 1.69 22.88
CA LEU A 629 -7.43 1.05 22.07
C LEU A 629 -6.88 -0.27 21.53
N SER A 630 -7.65 -1.34 21.70
CA SER A 630 -7.32 -2.65 21.15
C SER A 630 -7.56 -2.70 19.64
N TYR A 631 -7.05 -3.72 18.96
CA TYR A 631 -7.33 -3.94 17.54
C TYR A 631 -8.83 -3.98 17.22
N LEU A 632 -9.66 -4.51 18.14
CA LEU A 632 -11.10 -4.62 17.92
C LEU A 632 -11.77 -3.24 17.94
N ASP A 633 -11.33 -2.36 18.84
CA ASP A 633 -11.79 -0.97 18.89
C ASP A 633 -11.47 -0.24 17.58
N VAL A 634 -10.26 -0.45 17.04
CA VAL A 634 -9.80 0.16 15.79
C VAL A 634 -10.55 -0.38 14.59
N VAL A 635 -10.82 -1.69 14.56
CA VAL A 635 -11.66 -2.31 13.53
C VAL A 635 -13.07 -1.72 13.55
N HIS A 636 -13.69 -1.63 14.72
CA HIS A 636 -15.03 -1.03 14.84
C HIS A 636 -15.06 0.45 14.45
N LEU A 637 -13.98 1.17 14.70
CA LEU A 637 -13.82 2.57 14.34
C LEU A 637 -13.75 2.79 12.83
N ILE A 638 -13.03 1.92 12.11
CA ILE A 638 -12.78 2.06 10.67
C ILE A 638 -13.92 1.45 9.83
N PHE A 639 -14.37 0.26 10.19
CA PHE A 639 -15.29 -0.55 9.39
C PHE A 639 -16.73 -0.55 9.93
N GLY A 640 -16.97 0.13 11.07
CA GLY A 640 -18.27 0.14 11.75
C GLY A 640 -18.40 -0.97 12.79
N LYS A 641 -19.47 -0.97 13.57
CA LYS A 641 -19.64 -1.89 14.72
C LYS A 641 -19.92 -3.36 14.33
N GLY A 642 -19.98 -3.67 13.04
CA GLY A 642 -20.32 -5.01 12.54
C GLY A 642 -21.68 -5.50 13.03
N ILE A 643 -21.81 -6.81 13.16
CA ILE A 643 -23.03 -7.49 13.62
C ILE A 643 -22.98 -7.64 15.14
N THR A 644 -24.03 -7.21 15.83
CA THR A 644 -24.17 -7.42 17.28
C THR A 644 -24.67 -8.82 17.60
N ARG A 645 -24.07 -9.44 18.62
CA ARG A 645 -24.51 -10.76 19.09
C ARG A 645 -25.78 -10.60 19.95
N ASN A 646 -26.93 -10.80 19.32
CA ASN A 646 -28.23 -10.64 19.99
C ASN A 646 -28.70 -11.92 20.71
N THR A 647 -28.14 -13.08 20.40
CA THR A 647 -28.55 -14.38 20.96
C THR A 647 -27.36 -15.22 21.40
N LEU A 648 -27.55 -16.02 22.45
CA LEU A 648 -26.55 -16.96 22.95
C LEU A 648 -26.35 -18.07 21.90
N PRO A 649 -25.11 -18.30 21.41
CA PRO A 649 -24.83 -19.42 20.54
C PRO A 649 -25.20 -20.75 21.19
N VAL A 650 -25.63 -21.72 20.39
CA VAL A 650 -26.11 -23.01 20.88
C VAL A 650 -25.02 -23.73 21.67
N GLU A 651 -23.76 -23.68 21.21
CA GLU A 651 -22.63 -24.31 21.91
C GLU A 651 -22.40 -23.71 23.30
N LEU A 652 -22.54 -22.39 23.44
CA LEU A 652 -22.46 -21.71 24.74
C LEU A 652 -23.66 -22.01 25.61
N SER A 653 -24.86 -22.12 25.03
CA SER A 653 -26.08 -22.46 25.76
C SER A 653 -26.02 -23.85 26.36
N ASP A 654 -25.49 -24.82 25.61
CA ASP A 654 -25.30 -26.20 26.07
C ASP A 654 -24.20 -26.27 27.14
N ALA A 655 -23.08 -25.57 26.91
CA ALA A 655 -21.99 -25.48 27.88
C ALA A 655 -22.39 -24.79 29.19
N PHE A 656 -23.40 -23.91 29.15
CA PHE A 656 -23.96 -23.28 30.35
C PHE A 656 -24.97 -24.20 31.05
N GLN A 657 -25.78 -24.95 30.30
CA GLN A 657 -26.76 -25.90 30.84
C GLN A 657 -26.12 -27.08 31.58
N ASP A 658 -24.99 -27.62 31.11
CA ASP A 658 -24.28 -28.72 31.76
C ASP A 658 -23.77 -28.39 33.18
N ASN A 659 -23.70 -27.10 33.53
CA ASN A 659 -23.21 -26.61 34.82
C ASN A 659 -24.31 -26.08 35.75
N ILE A 660 -25.58 -26.17 35.36
CA ILE A 660 -26.71 -25.81 36.23
C ILE A 660 -27.01 -27.02 37.12
N ASP A 661 -26.75 -26.88 38.43
CA ASP A 661 -27.15 -27.86 39.43
C ASP A 661 -28.66 -28.13 39.28
N PRO A 662 -29.12 -29.39 39.11
CA PRO A 662 -30.54 -29.73 38.96
C PRO A 662 -31.43 -29.16 40.07
N SER A 663 -30.85 -28.81 41.23
CA SER A 663 -31.51 -28.20 42.37
C SER A 663 -31.81 -26.69 42.23
N LEU A 664 -31.25 -26.00 41.23
CA LEU A 664 -31.49 -24.58 40.91
C LEU A 664 -32.60 -24.36 39.87
N ARG A 665 -33.19 -25.42 39.30
CA ARG A 665 -34.38 -25.31 38.47
C ARG A 665 -35.55 -24.86 39.34
N ILE A 666 -35.95 -23.58 39.19
CA ILE A 666 -37.11 -23.02 39.86
C ILE A 666 -38.35 -23.73 39.29
N ASP A 667 -39.04 -24.52 40.10
CA ASP A 667 -40.35 -25.08 39.74
C ASP A 667 -41.34 -23.93 39.53
N ARG A 668 -42.30 -24.09 38.63
CA ARG A 668 -43.28 -23.06 38.22
C ARG A 668 -43.96 -22.39 39.42
N LYS A 669 -44.27 -23.15 40.47
CA LYS A 669 -44.82 -22.62 41.71
C LYS A 669 -43.90 -21.64 42.43
N LYS A 670 -42.60 -21.92 42.44
CA LYS A 670 -41.60 -21.10 43.11
C LYS A 670 -41.29 -19.83 42.31
N TYR A 671 -41.49 -19.88 40.99
CA TYR A 671 -41.45 -18.70 40.12
C TYR A 671 -42.68 -17.81 40.35
N GLU A 672 -43.88 -18.39 40.39
CA GLU A 672 -45.12 -17.66 40.70
C GLU A 672 -45.05 -16.98 42.08
N ASP A 673 -44.52 -17.66 43.12
CA ASP A 673 -44.29 -17.06 44.45
C ASP A 673 -43.29 -15.89 44.43
N LEU A 674 -42.22 -16.00 43.62
CA LEU A 674 -41.20 -14.95 43.51
C LEU A 674 -41.72 -13.73 42.73
N ASP A 675 -42.51 -13.96 41.67
CA ASP A 675 -43.16 -12.92 40.88
C ASP A 675 -44.19 -12.15 41.73
N GLU A 676 -44.96 -12.86 42.56
CA GLU A 676 -45.92 -12.26 43.48
C GLU A 676 -45.19 -11.42 44.56
N GLN A 677 -44.05 -11.89 45.08
CA GLN A 677 -43.20 -11.12 46.00
C GLN A 677 -42.60 -9.86 45.35
N LEU A 678 -42.18 -9.96 44.09
CA LEU A 678 -41.56 -8.87 43.35
C LEU A 678 -42.59 -7.78 43.02
N SER A 679 -43.80 -8.18 42.59
CA SER A 679 -44.94 -7.28 42.41
C SER A 679 -45.32 -6.57 43.72
N HIS A 680 -45.28 -7.28 44.85
CA HIS A 680 -45.53 -6.66 46.15
C HIS A 680 -44.47 -5.63 46.54
N LEU A 681 -43.19 -5.88 46.22
CA LEU A 681 -42.08 -4.97 46.49
C LEU A 681 -42.11 -3.74 45.57
N GLU A 682 -42.41 -3.91 44.29
CA GLU A 682 -42.60 -2.80 43.35
C GLU A 682 -43.77 -1.92 43.78
N HIS A 683 -44.90 -2.51 44.16
CA HIS A 683 -46.04 -1.76 44.68
C HIS A 683 -45.70 -1.03 46.00
N SER A 684 -44.87 -1.64 46.86
CA SER A 684 -44.41 -1.02 48.11
C SER A 684 -43.46 0.16 47.85
N LYS A 685 -42.63 0.04 46.81
CA LYS A 685 -41.73 1.11 46.34
C LYS A 685 -42.52 2.28 45.76
N ASP A 686 -43.53 2.01 44.94
CA ASP A 686 -44.42 3.06 44.39
C ASP A 686 -45.18 3.81 45.51
N ILE A 687 -45.59 3.11 46.57
CA ILE A 687 -46.21 3.74 47.75
C ILE A 687 -45.20 4.61 48.51
N LEU A 688 -43.95 4.17 48.66
CA LEU A 688 -42.90 4.96 49.30
C LEU A 688 -42.54 6.20 48.47
N GLU A 689 -42.41 6.08 47.15
CA GLU A 689 -42.20 7.22 46.25
C GLU A 689 -43.40 8.19 46.25
N TYR A 690 -44.64 7.66 46.39
CA TYR A 690 -45.83 8.49 46.57
C TYR A 690 -45.84 9.24 47.91
N LEU A 691 -45.39 8.60 48.99
CA LEU A 691 -45.29 9.24 50.32
C LEU A 691 -44.16 10.28 50.36
N GLU A 692 -43.00 9.99 49.76
CA GLU A 692 -41.90 10.96 49.64
C GLU A 692 -42.26 12.16 48.75
N SER A 693 -43.05 11.96 47.71
CA SER A 693 -43.55 13.06 46.86
C SER A 693 -44.68 13.86 47.51
N SER A 694 -45.44 13.28 48.45
CA SER A 694 -46.49 13.99 49.19
C SER A 694 -46.00 14.67 50.48
N GLU A 695 -44.81 14.31 51.00
CA GLU A 695 -44.11 15.10 52.03
C GLU A 695 -43.43 16.38 51.48
N GLY A 696 -43.32 16.52 50.15
CA GLY A 696 -42.76 17.72 49.49
C GLY A 696 -43.75 18.88 49.28
N GLU A 697 -45.04 18.70 49.55
CA GLU A 697 -46.10 19.73 49.39
C GLU A 697 -46.74 20.18 50.72
N MET A 698 -46.08 20.02 51.88
CA MET A 698 -46.49 20.63 53.16
C MET A 698 -45.63 21.81 53.59
#